data_AF-A0A7M2Y7N0-F1
#
_entry.id   AF-A0A7M2Y7N0-F1
#
_cell.length_a   1.000
_cell.length_b   1.000
_cell.length_c   1.000
_cell.angle_alpha   90.00
_cell.angle_beta   90.00
_cell.angle_gamma   90.00
#
_symmetry.space_group_name_H-M   'P 1'
#
loop_
_entity.id
_entity.type
_entity.pdbx_description
1 polymer ?
#
loop_
_entity_poly.entity_id
_entity_poly.type
_entity_poly.pdbx_seq_one_letter_code
_entity_poly.pdbx_strand_id
1 'polypeptide(L)'
;MQIFHKINPFLFTLFNVAEGDISGLTASIKSFYTLDGIVPSVKEDNDIISVTVDFSTLFIDTRKYNELISLCESRKFQDAYPIAVELCHNNKSNSDLFRIKGQIESELGETDKAIDSLIDSLRWDPKNAYALIMMGNIFARDKDDIDTAMKYYNQATIVDPDDNISLNNIGANLLALKRYDEAEKYFEKAQSINPNYPNTIYALGRLAFIRGDNSKAFDLALKSVQLNKLKDELYQNSVHLIGEISEMIINSKKSEKILADFTKHIEEISDKGIEIEVDNSIPTAAKVEVAENHNRNYHLIKYKSRYPGVLHLILHELTHIELASEARLITENKLFLSTNEGRLKFLTRYNEYCIGLQKKGYSEESISNVINSLFDGLNRQIYNAPIDLFIEDRIFNNFPTFRPVQFTSLLTMLLEGLDAVTRKEVVELTDSEILSKSKIYNLINAFQFRDLFGIDFTKQFSASHSELVQAKKLYDEYIEYKDDKQPGEEYELIQNWGNDLKLDNYFQLIHEDEYYKTKIPTDDLSFTENIDPDTEANQQIEMHNFLENHLDDDLNPAVMMYMVGALKYFKNKSASEIKQTAFEIATLGINGINPGKKKGYSVQSIKGSDFSGYQMLAYYYVSWALSAPQLLPELKLPFDKEYNSAKNFI
;
A
#
# COMPACT_ATOMS: atom_id res chain seq x y z
N MET A 1 -48.68 6.62 30.27
CA MET A 1 -47.37 6.94 30.90
C MET A 1 -47.58 7.21 32.37
N GLN A 2 -46.69 6.69 33.23
CA GLN A 2 -46.64 7.02 34.66
C GLN A 2 -45.23 7.50 35.00
N ILE A 3 -45.10 8.73 35.50
CA ILE A 3 -43.85 9.32 35.96
C ILE A 3 -43.84 9.35 37.47
N PHE A 4 -42.70 9.07 38.08
CA PHE A 4 -42.51 9.12 39.53
C PHE A 4 -41.37 10.07 39.85
N HIS A 5 -41.66 11.11 40.63
CA HIS A 5 -40.70 12.09 41.11
C HIS A 5 -40.41 11.84 42.59
N LYS A 6 -39.15 11.58 42.95
CA LYS A 6 -38.75 11.50 44.36
C LYS A 6 -38.62 12.90 44.93
N ILE A 7 -39.29 13.18 46.04
CA ILE A 7 -39.21 14.46 46.74
C ILE A 7 -37.79 14.62 47.32
N ASN A 8 -37.01 15.51 46.73
CA ASN A 8 -35.65 15.83 47.16
C ASN A 8 -35.32 17.31 46.81
N PRO A 9 -34.23 17.89 47.35
CA PRO A 9 -33.90 19.31 47.13
C PRO A 9 -33.72 19.68 45.66
N PHE A 10 -33.25 18.74 44.83
CA PHE A 10 -33.10 18.93 43.39
C PHE A 10 -34.47 19.12 42.71
N LEU A 11 -35.52 18.42 43.14
CA LEU A 11 -36.85 18.52 42.57
C LEU A 11 -37.50 19.90 42.82
N PHE A 12 -37.34 20.47 44.02
CA PHE A 12 -37.81 21.83 44.32
C PHE A 12 -37.13 22.89 43.46
N THR A 13 -35.81 22.73 43.27
CA THR A 13 -35.01 23.58 42.39
C THR A 13 -35.49 23.47 40.94
N LEU A 14 -35.76 22.25 40.46
CA LEU A 14 -36.20 21.99 39.08
C LEU A 14 -37.54 22.66 38.75
N PHE A 15 -38.48 22.71 39.69
CA PHE A 15 -39.81 23.30 39.50
C PHE A 15 -39.93 24.75 40.00
N ASN A 16 -38.83 25.36 40.42
CA ASN A 16 -38.78 26.72 40.97
C ASN A 16 -39.79 26.94 42.11
N VAL A 17 -39.84 26.00 43.06
CA VAL A 17 -40.71 26.03 44.24
C VAL A 17 -39.84 26.06 45.50
N ALA A 18 -40.28 26.77 46.55
CA ALA A 18 -39.56 26.83 47.81
C ALA A 18 -39.43 25.44 48.45
N GLU A 19 -38.25 25.10 48.96
CA GLU A 19 -37.99 23.81 49.60
C GLU A 19 -38.96 23.58 50.78
N GLY A 20 -39.72 22.49 50.74
CA GLY A 20 -40.76 22.16 51.72
C GLY A 20 -42.20 22.51 51.31
N ASP A 21 -42.43 23.27 50.24
CA ASP A 21 -43.78 23.54 49.71
C ASP A 21 -44.26 22.43 48.76
N ILE A 22 -44.73 21.32 49.35
CA ILE A 22 -45.20 20.14 48.61
C ILE A 22 -46.46 20.44 47.78
N SER A 23 -47.33 21.33 48.28
CA SER A 23 -48.56 21.72 47.57
C SER A 23 -48.26 22.56 46.33
N GLY A 24 -47.36 23.55 46.47
CA GLY A 24 -46.85 24.33 45.34
C GLY A 24 -46.11 23.44 44.35
N LEU A 25 -45.31 22.49 44.83
CA LEU A 25 -44.58 21.53 43.98
C LEU A 25 -45.54 20.65 43.17
N THR A 26 -46.58 20.11 43.80
CA THR A 26 -47.61 19.30 43.14
C THR A 26 -48.39 20.09 42.09
N ALA A 27 -48.72 21.36 42.39
CA ALA A 27 -49.38 22.26 41.45
C ALA A 27 -48.49 22.59 40.25
N SER A 28 -47.21 22.91 40.50
CA SER A 28 -46.21 23.15 39.45
C SER A 28 -46.01 21.91 38.57
N ILE A 29 -45.89 20.72 39.17
CA ILE A 29 -45.80 19.44 38.45
C ILE A 29 -47.05 19.21 37.60
N LYS A 30 -48.24 19.38 38.16
CA LYS A 30 -49.50 19.22 37.40
C LYS A 30 -49.59 20.19 36.23
N SER A 31 -49.24 21.45 36.44
CA SER A 31 -49.21 22.46 35.38
C SER A 31 -48.19 22.12 34.31
N PHE A 32 -47.00 21.69 34.72
CA PHE A 32 -45.90 21.33 33.83
C PHE A 32 -46.24 20.15 32.90
N TYR A 33 -47.02 19.18 33.40
CA TYR A 33 -47.45 18.00 32.65
C TYR A 33 -48.81 18.15 31.94
N THR A 34 -49.47 19.30 32.06
CA THR A 34 -50.74 19.58 31.34
C THR A 34 -50.44 20.01 29.91
N LEU A 35 -51.09 19.36 28.93
CA LEU A 35 -50.83 19.65 27.52
C LEU A 35 -52.09 19.47 26.65
N ASP A 36 -52.43 20.49 25.85
CA ASP A 36 -53.60 20.53 24.95
C ASP A 36 -54.93 20.04 25.57
N GLY A 37 -55.15 20.34 26.84
CA GLY A 37 -56.36 19.93 27.58
C GLY A 37 -56.28 18.53 28.20
N ILE A 38 -55.21 17.77 27.97
CA ILE A 38 -54.91 16.54 28.70
C ILE A 38 -54.29 16.94 30.04
N VAL A 39 -55.10 16.83 31.09
CA VAL A 39 -54.68 17.12 32.47
C VAL A 39 -54.17 15.81 33.11
N PRO A 40 -52.92 15.77 33.57
CA PRO A 40 -52.34 14.60 34.19
C PRO A 40 -52.98 14.35 35.56
N SER A 41 -53.10 13.08 35.95
CA SER A 41 -53.46 12.72 37.32
C SER A 41 -52.19 12.71 38.18
N VAL A 42 -52.10 13.65 39.12
CA VAL A 42 -50.97 13.72 40.06
C VAL A 42 -51.42 13.18 41.42
N LYS A 43 -50.68 12.22 41.98
CA LYS A 43 -50.91 11.66 43.31
C LYS A 43 -49.62 11.69 44.13
N GLU A 44 -49.73 12.20 45.34
CA GLU A 44 -48.69 12.17 46.35
C GLU A 44 -48.77 10.87 47.16
N ASP A 45 -47.63 10.19 47.33
CA ASP A 45 -47.48 9.03 48.19
C ASP A 45 -46.11 9.05 48.88
N ASN A 46 -46.11 9.40 50.17
CA ASN A 46 -44.90 9.56 50.99
C ASN A 46 -43.85 10.47 50.32
N ASP A 47 -42.66 9.94 50.01
CA ASP A 47 -41.54 10.66 49.39
C ASP A 47 -41.62 10.69 47.85
N ILE A 48 -42.76 10.33 47.24
CA ILE A 48 -42.91 10.21 45.78
C ILE A 48 -44.18 10.92 45.27
N ILE A 49 -44.02 11.75 44.24
CA ILE A 49 -45.13 12.29 43.45
C ILE A 49 -45.26 11.48 42.17
N SER A 50 -46.39 10.79 41.99
CA SER A 50 -46.73 10.03 40.79
C SER A 50 -47.62 10.83 39.84
N VAL A 51 -47.30 10.84 38.55
CA VAL A 51 -47.99 11.57 37.50
C VAL A 51 -48.43 10.58 36.42
N THR A 52 -49.74 10.39 36.24
CA THR A 52 -50.30 9.51 35.20
C THR A 52 -50.86 10.35 34.06
N VAL A 53 -50.40 10.08 32.83
CA VAL A 53 -50.87 10.72 31.60
C VAL A 53 -51.23 9.64 30.58
N ASP A 54 -52.46 9.71 30.04
CA ASP A 54 -52.94 8.78 29.01
C ASP A 54 -52.63 9.32 27.61
N PHE A 55 -51.92 8.51 26.81
CA PHE A 55 -51.40 8.87 25.48
C PHE A 55 -51.75 7.83 24.42
N SER A 56 -52.75 6.99 24.67
CA SER A 56 -53.11 5.82 23.86
C SER A 56 -53.50 6.09 22.38
N THR A 57 -53.36 7.33 21.88
CA THR A 57 -53.80 7.77 20.55
C THR A 57 -52.75 8.43 19.65
N LEU A 58 -51.46 8.48 20.04
CA LEU A 58 -50.45 9.23 19.27
C LEU A 58 -49.74 8.37 18.21
N PHE A 59 -49.89 8.77 16.93
CA PHE A 59 -49.25 8.16 15.76
C PHE A 59 -48.09 9.04 15.28
N ILE A 60 -46.88 8.47 15.16
CA ILE A 60 -45.73 9.17 14.60
C ILE A 60 -45.71 8.95 13.09
N ASP A 61 -45.64 10.03 12.31
CA ASP A 61 -45.41 9.95 10.86
C ASP A 61 -44.03 9.34 10.58
N THR A 62 -44.02 8.04 10.32
CA THR A 62 -42.80 7.24 10.14
C THR A 62 -41.98 7.71 8.94
N ARG A 63 -42.61 8.28 7.91
CA ARG A 63 -41.88 8.78 6.73
C ARG A 63 -41.05 10.01 7.10
N LYS A 64 -41.69 10.99 7.75
CA LYS A 64 -41.01 12.22 8.21
C LYS A 64 -39.96 11.93 9.26
N TYR A 65 -40.22 10.96 10.15
CA TYR A 65 -39.23 10.53 11.13
C TYR A 65 -37.98 9.96 10.46
N ASN A 66 -38.14 9.07 9.48
CA ASN A 66 -37.00 8.51 8.74
C ASN A 66 -36.24 9.58 7.93
N GLU A 67 -36.96 10.54 7.35
CA GLU A 67 -36.36 11.70 6.67
C GLU A 67 -35.54 12.56 7.64
N LEU A 68 -36.09 12.86 8.83
CA LEU A 68 -35.40 13.58 9.90
C LEU A 68 -34.08 12.90 10.28
N ILE A 69 -34.11 11.59 10.53
CA ILE A 69 -32.92 10.82 10.89
C ILE A 69 -31.88 10.85 9.77
N SER A 70 -32.29 10.64 8.52
CA SER A 70 -31.39 10.67 7.36
C SER A 70 -30.70 12.03 7.18
N LEU A 71 -31.41 13.14 7.41
CA LEU A 71 -30.82 14.48 7.37
C LEU A 71 -29.83 14.71 8.51
N CYS A 72 -30.13 14.21 9.72
CA CYS A 72 -29.23 14.30 10.87
C CYS A 72 -27.95 13.49 10.63
N GLU A 73 -28.05 12.26 10.11
CA GLU A 73 -26.90 11.42 9.73
C GLU A 73 -26.05 12.09 8.65
N SER A 74 -26.67 12.84 7.75
CA SER A 74 -25.99 13.62 6.72
C SER A 74 -25.48 15.00 7.21
N ARG A 75 -25.58 15.29 8.51
CA ARG A 75 -25.23 16.59 9.13
C ARG A 75 -25.94 17.81 8.53
N LYS A 76 -27.12 17.62 7.93
CA LYS A 76 -27.96 18.69 7.35
C LYS A 76 -28.93 19.24 8.39
N PHE A 77 -28.40 19.80 9.47
CA PHE A 77 -29.19 20.22 10.63
C PHE A 77 -30.18 21.35 10.31
N GLN A 78 -29.84 22.26 9.39
CA GLN A 78 -30.73 23.34 8.99
C GLN A 78 -32.02 22.83 8.31
N ASP A 79 -31.91 21.78 7.50
CA ASP A 79 -33.05 21.15 6.81
C ASP A 79 -33.82 20.21 7.75
N ALA A 80 -33.11 19.55 8.68
CA ALA A 80 -33.71 18.66 9.68
C ALA A 80 -34.58 19.41 10.70
N TYR A 81 -34.18 20.62 11.10
CA TYR A 81 -34.84 21.41 12.13
C TYR A 81 -36.35 21.62 11.92
N PRO A 82 -36.85 22.11 10.76
CA PRO A 82 -38.28 22.30 10.56
C PRO A 82 -39.09 20.99 10.67
N ILE A 83 -38.52 19.86 10.24
CA ILE A 83 -39.15 18.53 10.37
C ILE A 83 -39.22 18.12 11.84
N ALA A 84 -38.14 18.35 12.61
CA ALA A 84 -38.13 18.07 14.04
C ALA A 84 -39.18 18.90 14.80
N VAL A 85 -39.30 20.20 14.47
CA VAL A 85 -40.32 21.09 15.06
C VAL A 85 -41.72 20.58 14.76
N GLU A 86 -42.01 20.21 13.52
CA GLU A 86 -43.31 19.68 13.12
C GLU A 86 -43.64 18.36 13.85
N LEU A 87 -42.69 17.43 13.89
CA LEU A 87 -42.87 16.15 14.57
C LEU A 87 -43.08 16.32 16.07
N CYS A 88 -42.35 17.22 16.73
CA CYS A 88 -42.56 17.56 18.14
C CYS A 88 -43.93 18.21 18.37
N HIS A 89 -44.38 19.10 17.47
CA HIS A 89 -45.70 19.73 17.57
C HIS A 89 -46.84 18.72 17.49
N ASN A 90 -46.69 17.70 16.65
CA ASN A 90 -47.70 16.63 16.48
C ASN A 90 -47.58 15.52 17.53
N ASN A 91 -46.43 15.41 18.22
CA ASN A 91 -46.12 14.34 19.18
C ASN A 91 -45.53 14.94 20.47
N LYS A 92 -46.30 15.82 21.09
CA LYS A 92 -45.86 16.66 22.21
C LYS A 92 -45.45 15.93 23.49
N SER A 93 -45.63 14.60 23.58
CA SER A 93 -45.17 13.77 24.71
C SER A 93 -44.05 12.80 24.36
N ASN A 94 -43.49 12.86 23.14
CA ASN A 94 -42.43 11.97 22.72
C ASN A 94 -41.06 12.53 23.14
N SER A 95 -40.50 11.96 24.20
CA SER A 95 -39.19 12.36 24.73
C SER A 95 -38.06 12.33 23.68
N ASP A 96 -38.02 11.32 22.82
CA ASP A 96 -36.96 11.16 21.82
C ASP A 96 -37.02 12.22 20.72
N LEU A 97 -38.21 12.66 20.31
CA LEU A 97 -38.34 13.74 19.33
C LEU A 97 -37.82 15.06 19.88
N PHE A 98 -38.15 15.38 21.14
CA PHE A 98 -37.59 16.57 21.81
C PHE A 98 -36.08 16.46 22.00
N ARG A 99 -35.56 15.26 22.30
CA ARG A 99 -34.12 15.01 22.36
C ARG A 99 -33.45 15.26 21.01
N ILE A 100 -34.00 14.71 19.91
CA ILE A 100 -33.48 14.92 18.56
C ILE A 100 -33.52 16.40 18.18
N LYS A 101 -34.62 17.11 18.51
CA LYS A 101 -34.72 18.56 18.32
C LYS A 101 -33.63 19.31 19.08
N GLY A 102 -33.43 18.98 20.37
CA GLY A 102 -32.35 19.56 21.18
C GLY A 102 -30.97 19.28 20.60
N GLN A 103 -30.75 18.10 20.01
CA GLN A 103 -29.52 17.76 19.30
C GLN A 103 -29.27 18.65 18.10
N ILE A 104 -30.29 18.83 17.27
CA ILE A 104 -30.22 19.70 16.10
C ILE A 104 -29.94 21.15 16.52
N GLU A 105 -30.62 21.65 17.55
CA GLU A 105 -30.41 23.01 18.06
C GLU A 105 -28.99 23.21 18.61
N SER A 106 -28.45 22.22 19.33
CA SER A 106 -27.07 22.27 19.83
C SER A 106 -26.05 22.31 18.68
N GLU A 107 -26.22 21.47 17.65
CA GLU A 107 -25.36 21.45 16.47
C GLU A 107 -25.48 22.74 15.62
N LEU A 108 -26.61 23.45 15.71
CA LEU A 108 -26.81 24.77 15.10
C LEU A 108 -26.24 25.92 15.95
N GLY A 109 -25.70 25.64 17.15
CA GLY A 109 -25.17 26.65 18.08
C GLY A 109 -26.25 27.37 18.90
N GLU A 110 -27.50 26.90 18.87
CA GLU A 110 -28.63 27.47 19.58
C GLU A 110 -28.74 26.85 20.99
N THR A 111 -27.68 27.00 21.79
CA THR A 111 -27.48 26.29 23.07
C THR A 111 -28.66 26.42 24.03
N ASP A 112 -29.23 27.61 24.20
CA ASP A 112 -30.33 27.81 25.16
C ASP A 112 -31.63 27.10 24.70
N LYS A 113 -31.92 27.13 23.39
CA LYS A 113 -33.07 26.38 22.83
C LYS A 113 -32.86 24.87 22.95
N ALA A 114 -31.63 24.41 22.75
CA ALA A 114 -31.29 23.01 22.91
C ALA A 114 -31.57 22.53 24.34
N ILE A 115 -31.19 23.34 25.34
CA ILE A 115 -31.50 23.08 26.75
C ILE A 115 -33.01 23.03 26.97
N ASP A 116 -33.77 24.00 26.46
CA ASP A 116 -35.24 24.01 26.58
C ASP A 116 -35.88 22.74 25.98
N SER A 117 -35.45 22.33 24.79
CA SER A 117 -35.92 21.09 24.16
C SER A 117 -35.52 19.84 24.95
N LEU A 118 -34.33 19.80 25.54
CA LEU A 118 -33.89 18.68 26.37
C LEU A 118 -34.63 18.65 27.71
N ILE A 119 -34.99 19.80 28.27
CA ILE A 119 -35.90 19.90 29.42
C ILE A 119 -37.27 19.33 29.04
N ASP A 120 -37.79 19.63 27.86
CA ASP A 120 -39.03 19.02 27.37
C ASP A 120 -38.88 17.51 27.13
N SER A 121 -37.73 17.05 26.65
CA SER A 121 -37.44 15.62 26.53
C SER A 121 -37.49 14.91 27.89
N LEU A 122 -36.77 15.45 28.87
CA LEU A 122 -36.68 14.90 30.23
C LEU A 122 -37.95 15.10 31.05
N ARG A 123 -38.78 16.09 30.69
CA ARG A 123 -40.14 16.22 31.20
C ARG A 123 -40.90 14.93 30.90
N TRP A 124 -40.97 14.53 29.64
CA TRP A 124 -41.78 13.40 29.20
C TRP A 124 -41.17 12.05 29.56
N ASP A 125 -39.85 11.93 29.55
CA ASP A 125 -39.16 10.77 30.09
C ASP A 125 -37.93 11.19 30.90
N PRO A 126 -38.05 11.28 32.24
CA PRO A 126 -36.92 11.60 33.11
C PRO A 126 -35.79 10.55 33.06
N LYS A 127 -36.05 9.38 32.49
CA LYS A 127 -35.09 8.29 32.28
C LYS A 127 -34.58 8.23 30.85
N ASN A 128 -34.73 9.29 30.05
CA ASN A 128 -34.07 9.35 28.75
C ASN A 128 -32.56 9.58 28.95
N ALA A 129 -31.78 8.49 28.99
CA ALA A 129 -30.34 8.53 29.22
C ALA A 129 -29.61 9.39 28.17
N TYR A 130 -30.03 9.33 26.91
CA TYR A 130 -29.44 10.14 25.85
C TYR A 130 -29.72 11.64 26.05
N ALA A 131 -30.92 12.03 26.48
CA ALA A 131 -31.21 13.43 26.80
C ALA A 131 -30.40 13.93 28.01
N LEU A 132 -30.19 13.09 29.03
CA LEU A 132 -29.30 13.40 30.16
C LEU A 132 -27.85 13.59 29.70
N ILE A 133 -27.32 12.70 28.84
CA ILE A 133 -25.96 12.84 28.29
C ILE A 133 -25.84 14.10 27.47
N MET A 134 -26.84 14.41 26.66
CA MET A 134 -26.85 15.63 25.85
C MET A 134 -26.84 16.90 26.71
N MET A 135 -27.62 16.94 27.79
CA MET A 135 -27.53 18.01 28.78
C MET A 135 -26.11 18.10 29.35
N GLY A 136 -25.54 16.97 29.77
CA GLY A 136 -24.16 16.91 30.25
C GLY A 136 -23.15 17.48 29.25
N ASN A 137 -23.26 17.10 27.97
CA ASN A 137 -22.39 17.59 26.90
C ASN A 137 -22.49 19.11 26.72
N ILE A 138 -23.70 19.66 26.72
CA ILE A 138 -23.93 21.11 26.59
C ILE A 138 -23.32 21.86 27.78
N PHE A 139 -23.57 21.41 29.01
CA PHE A 139 -22.99 22.05 30.19
C PHE A 139 -21.46 21.98 30.17
N ALA A 140 -20.88 20.85 29.77
CA ALA A 140 -19.44 20.66 29.73
C ALA A 140 -18.76 21.49 28.64
N ARG A 141 -19.34 21.56 27.44
CA ARG A 141 -18.71 22.15 26.26
C ARG A 141 -19.09 23.61 26.02
N ASP A 142 -20.36 23.95 26.20
CA ASP A 142 -20.89 25.27 25.81
C ASP A 142 -21.00 26.22 27.01
N LYS A 143 -21.18 25.69 28.22
CA LYS A 143 -21.29 26.48 29.45
C LYS A 143 -20.03 26.42 30.33
N ASP A 144 -19.06 25.56 30.00
CA ASP A 144 -17.85 25.31 30.79
C ASP A 144 -18.15 24.96 32.28
N ASP A 145 -19.30 24.31 32.52
CA ASP A 145 -19.77 23.88 33.85
C ASP A 145 -19.67 22.35 33.96
N ILE A 146 -18.46 21.90 34.27
CA ILE A 146 -18.13 20.47 34.40
C ILE A 146 -18.87 19.82 35.57
N ASP A 147 -19.07 20.53 36.68
CA ASP A 147 -19.74 19.98 37.85
C ASP A 147 -21.21 19.65 37.56
N THR A 148 -21.90 20.53 36.84
CA THR A 148 -23.26 20.28 36.40
C THR A 148 -23.30 19.18 35.32
N ALA A 149 -22.34 19.16 34.40
CA ALA A 149 -22.24 18.09 33.42
C ALA A 149 -22.11 16.71 34.06
N MET A 150 -21.22 16.57 35.05
CA MET A 150 -21.01 15.32 35.77
C MET A 150 -22.27 14.87 36.54
N LYS A 151 -23.10 15.80 37.04
CA LYS A 151 -24.40 15.44 37.64
C LYS A 151 -25.31 14.77 36.61
N TYR A 152 -25.42 15.33 35.40
CA TYR A 152 -26.24 14.75 34.34
C TYR A 152 -25.68 13.41 33.83
N TYR A 153 -24.36 13.30 33.65
CA TYR A 153 -23.72 12.02 33.31
C TYR A 153 -23.95 10.95 34.38
N ASN A 154 -23.82 11.30 35.65
CA ASN A 154 -24.11 10.37 36.75
C ASN A 154 -25.57 9.90 36.73
N GLN A 155 -26.53 10.81 36.49
CA GLN A 155 -27.94 10.42 36.32
C GLN A 155 -28.13 9.47 35.13
N ALA A 156 -27.50 9.74 33.99
CA ALA A 156 -27.58 8.86 32.82
C ALA A 156 -27.06 7.44 33.14
N THR A 157 -25.95 7.33 33.87
CA THR A 157 -25.39 6.03 34.29
C THR A 157 -26.17 5.32 35.40
N ILE A 158 -27.02 6.02 36.15
CA ILE A 158 -27.95 5.40 37.10
C ILE A 158 -29.15 4.82 36.36
N VAL A 159 -29.62 5.53 35.33
CA VAL A 159 -30.74 5.11 34.48
C VAL A 159 -30.40 3.84 33.71
N ASP A 160 -29.25 3.82 33.04
CA ASP A 160 -28.74 2.64 32.34
C ASP A 160 -27.25 2.45 32.63
N PRO A 161 -26.89 1.65 33.65
CA PRO A 161 -25.51 1.45 34.04
C PRO A 161 -24.70 0.60 33.05
N ASP A 162 -25.37 -0.14 32.16
CA ASP A 162 -24.76 -1.12 31.26
C ASP A 162 -24.86 -0.69 29.79
N ASP A 163 -25.23 0.56 29.50
CA ASP A 163 -25.16 1.11 28.15
C ASP A 163 -23.72 1.56 27.81
N ASN A 164 -22.99 0.67 27.15
CA ASN A 164 -21.63 0.92 26.67
C ASN A 164 -21.53 2.14 25.72
N ILE A 165 -22.58 2.45 24.94
CA ILE A 165 -22.56 3.57 23.99
C ILE A 165 -22.61 4.88 24.77
N SER A 166 -23.51 4.97 25.75
CA SER A 166 -23.61 6.10 26.66
C SER A 166 -22.31 6.33 27.44
N LEU A 167 -21.73 5.28 28.02
CA LEU A 167 -20.46 5.35 28.75
C LEU A 167 -19.31 5.81 27.84
N ASN A 168 -19.25 5.28 26.61
CA ASN A 168 -18.28 5.72 25.60
C ASN A 168 -18.43 7.21 25.27
N ASN A 169 -19.67 7.69 25.09
CA ASN A 169 -19.93 9.08 24.76
C ASN A 169 -19.53 10.02 25.90
N ILE A 170 -19.80 9.65 27.16
CA ILE A 170 -19.34 10.40 28.34
C ILE A 170 -17.81 10.44 28.37
N GLY A 171 -17.15 9.28 28.22
CA GLY A 171 -15.69 9.20 28.17
C GLY A 171 -15.07 10.04 27.05
N ALA A 172 -15.67 10.05 25.86
CA ALA A 172 -15.19 10.84 24.72
C ALA A 172 -15.29 12.35 24.97
N ASN A 173 -16.36 12.82 25.61
CA ASN A 173 -16.47 14.22 26.00
C ASN A 173 -15.41 14.58 27.06
N LEU A 174 -15.22 13.74 28.08
CA LEU A 174 -14.16 13.94 29.08
C LEU A 174 -12.76 13.94 28.47
N LEU A 175 -12.50 13.07 27.48
CA LEU A 175 -11.26 13.04 26.73
C LEU A 175 -11.00 14.37 25.99
N ALA A 176 -12.02 14.92 25.33
CA ALA A 176 -11.94 16.22 24.64
C ALA A 176 -11.64 17.38 25.62
N LEU A 177 -12.13 17.27 26.85
CA LEU A 177 -11.89 18.21 27.95
C LEU A 177 -10.57 17.95 28.69
N LYS A 178 -9.73 17.03 28.17
CA LYS A 178 -8.43 16.64 28.74
C LYS A 178 -8.52 16.01 30.14
N ARG A 179 -9.69 15.48 30.51
CA ARG A 179 -9.95 14.78 31.78
C ARG A 179 -9.64 13.28 31.64
N TYR A 180 -8.38 13.00 31.32
CA TYR A 180 -7.91 11.68 30.88
C TYR A 180 -8.23 10.53 31.85
N ASP A 181 -8.00 10.72 33.14
CA ASP A 181 -8.21 9.66 34.15
C ASP A 181 -9.69 9.36 34.43
N GLU A 182 -10.58 10.33 34.22
CA GLU A 182 -12.02 10.08 34.32
C GLU A 182 -12.53 9.41 33.05
N ALA A 183 -12.11 9.92 31.89
CA ALA A 183 -12.44 9.33 30.60
C ALA A 183 -12.08 7.84 30.56
N GLU A 184 -10.89 7.47 31.06
CA GLU A 184 -10.46 6.07 31.16
C GLU A 184 -11.43 5.19 31.92
N LYS A 185 -11.90 5.62 33.10
CA LYS A 185 -12.85 4.83 33.91
C LYS A 185 -14.14 4.53 33.15
N TYR A 186 -14.66 5.51 32.41
CA TYR A 186 -15.84 5.31 31.59
C TYR A 186 -15.57 4.39 30.40
N PHE A 187 -14.42 4.53 29.73
CA PHE A 187 -14.04 3.66 28.63
C PHE A 187 -13.76 2.22 29.08
N GLU A 188 -13.08 2.01 30.21
CA GLU A 188 -12.85 0.68 30.79
C GLU A 188 -14.17 0.00 31.17
N LYS A 189 -15.11 0.76 31.76
CA LYS A 189 -16.45 0.25 32.03
C LYS A 189 -17.18 -0.11 30.73
N ALA A 190 -17.18 0.78 29.73
CA ALA A 190 -17.77 0.52 28.42
C ALA A 190 -17.16 -0.73 27.74
N GLN A 191 -15.84 -0.88 27.81
CA GLN A 191 -15.12 -2.04 27.28
C GLN A 191 -15.47 -3.33 28.03
N SER A 192 -15.66 -3.27 29.35
CA SER A 192 -16.06 -4.44 30.14
C SER A 192 -17.44 -4.98 29.77
N ILE A 193 -18.34 -4.09 29.34
CA ILE A 193 -19.69 -4.43 28.87
C ILE A 193 -19.65 -4.93 27.43
N ASN A 194 -18.99 -4.20 26.52
CA ASN A 194 -18.82 -4.59 25.13
C ASN A 194 -17.35 -4.51 24.69
N PRO A 195 -16.60 -5.62 24.78
CA PRO A 195 -15.17 -5.65 24.46
C PRO A 195 -14.81 -5.40 23.00
N ASN A 196 -15.80 -5.41 22.10
CA ASN A 196 -15.66 -5.30 20.65
C ASN A 196 -16.39 -4.07 20.10
N TYR A 197 -16.77 -3.10 20.95
CA TYR A 197 -17.31 -1.84 20.46
C TYR A 197 -16.19 -0.96 19.89
N PRO A 198 -16.17 -0.67 18.57
CA PRO A 198 -14.99 -0.08 17.95
C PRO A 198 -14.69 1.34 18.45
N ASN A 199 -15.71 2.15 18.74
CA ASN A 199 -15.53 3.52 19.22
C ASN A 199 -14.80 3.55 20.56
N THR A 200 -15.11 2.64 21.49
CA THR A 200 -14.43 2.55 22.79
C THR A 200 -12.99 2.07 22.64
N ILE A 201 -12.76 1.09 21.78
CA ILE A 201 -11.40 0.59 21.49
C ILE A 201 -10.54 1.71 20.90
N TYR A 202 -11.07 2.44 19.92
CA TYR A 202 -10.39 3.61 19.34
C TYR A 202 -10.10 4.67 20.40
N ALA A 203 -11.07 5.00 21.25
CA ALA A 203 -10.90 6.02 22.28
C ALA A 203 -9.83 5.62 23.33
N LEU A 204 -9.79 4.35 23.73
CA LEU A 204 -8.71 3.82 24.56
C LEU A 204 -7.35 3.87 23.84
N GLY A 205 -7.31 3.61 22.54
CA GLY A 205 -6.11 3.76 21.71
C GLY A 205 -5.61 5.21 21.68
N ARG A 206 -6.51 6.18 21.50
CA ARG A 206 -6.21 7.61 21.58
C ARG A 206 -5.68 8.02 22.96
N LEU A 207 -6.28 7.50 24.02
CA LEU A 207 -5.83 7.76 25.39
C LEU A 207 -4.43 7.19 25.64
N ALA A 208 -4.15 5.96 25.18
CA ALA A 208 -2.83 5.34 25.27
C ALA A 208 -1.78 6.15 24.50
N PHE A 209 -2.12 6.64 23.30
CA PHE A 209 -1.25 7.50 22.50
C PHE A 209 -0.91 8.81 23.22
N ILE A 210 -1.91 9.48 23.80
CA ILE A 210 -1.70 10.73 24.59
C ILE A 210 -0.75 10.50 25.77
N ARG A 211 -0.79 9.30 26.38
CA ARG A 211 0.09 8.91 27.48
C ARG A 211 1.47 8.42 27.04
N GLY A 212 1.73 8.36 25.73
CA GLY A 212 3.00 7.91 25.16
C GLY A 212 3.19 6.40 25.11
N ASP A 213 2.15 5.61 25.42
CA ASP A 213 2.17 4.15 25.25
C ASP A 213 1.82 3.78 23.80
N ASN A 214 2.78 4.03 22.91
CA ASN A 214 2.64 3.81 21.47
C ASN A 214 2.35 2.35 21.10
N SER A 215 2.85 1.39 21.89
CA SER A 215 2.61 -0.04 21.65
C SER A 215 1.15 -0.37 21.88
N LYS A 216 0.62 -0.03 23.08
CA LYS A 216 -0.79 -0.25 23.40
C LYS A 216 -1.72 0.55 22.49
N ALA A 217 -1.32 1.79 22.14
CA ALA A 217 -2.06 2.63 21.21
C ALA A 217 -2.20 1.96 19.83
N PHE A 218 -1.12 1.37 19.30
CA PHE A 218 -1.16 0.66 18.03
C PHE A 218 -2.05 -0.57 18.10
N ASP A 219 -1.91 -1.41 19.12
CA ASP A 219 -2.72 -2.63 19.25
C ASP A 219 -4.23 -2.30 19.29
N LEU A 220 -4.60 -1.25 20.02
CA LEU A 220 -5.99 -0.78 20.09
C LEU A 220 -6.45 -0.13 18.79
N ALA A 221 -5.62 0.70 18.16
CA ALA A 221 -5.94 1.30 16.87
C ALA A 221 -6.15 0.21 15.80
N LEU A 222 -5.27 -0.78 15.76
CA LEU A 222 -5.37 -1.92 14.85
C LEU A 222 -6.63 -2.74 15.11
N LYS A 223 -6.93 -3.06 16.37
CA LYS A 223 -8.18 -3.74 16.74
C LYS A 223 -9.41 -2.94 16.30
N SER A 224 -9.37 -1.61 16.42
CA SER A 224 -10.45 -0.76 15.91
C SER A 224 -10.57 -0.86 14.39
N VAL A 225 -9.46 -0.84 13.64
CA VAL A 225 -9.47 -1.02 12.18
C VAL A 225 -10.10 -2.37 11.79
N GLN A 226 -9.74 -3.45 12.49
CA GLN A 226 -10.26 -4.81 12.24
C GLN A 226 -11.78 -4.94 12.44
N LEU A 227 -12.37 -4.13 13.33
CA LEU A 227 -13.79 -4.19 13.67
C LEU A 227 -14.66 -3.25 12.82
N ASN A 228 -14.06 -2.38 11.99
CA ASN A 228 -14.77 -1.42 11.14
C ASN A 228 -14.63 -1.78 9.65
N LYS A 229 -15.57 -1.29 8.83
CA LYS A 229 -15.45 -1.41 7.37
C LYS A 229 -14.58 -0.28 6.84
N LEU A 230 -13.88 -0.54 5.73
CA LEU A 230 -12.99 0.42 5.04
C LEU A 230 -13.61 1.81 4.78
N LYS A 231 -14.93 1.88 4.55
CA LYS A 231 -15.65 3.13 4.25
C LYS A 231 -16.10 3.91 5.50
N ASP A 232 -16.02 3.29 6.68
CA ASP A 232 -16.49 3.92 7.90
C ASP A 232 -15.51 5.03 8.34
N GLU A 233 -16.01 6.16 8.81
CA GLU A 233 -15.17 7.27 9.28
C GLU A 233 -14.22 6.82 10.39
N LEU A 234 -14.69 5.94 11.28
CA LEU A 234 -13.89 5.40 12.36
C LEU A 234 -12.71 4.53 11.88
N TYR A 235 -12.86 3.83 10.74
CA TYR A 235 -11.75 3.11 10.11
C TYR A 235 -10.65 4.11 9.72
N GLN A 236 -11.03 5.19 9.03
CA GLN A 236 -10.09 6.23 8.59
C GLN A 236 -9.41 6.91 9.78
N ASN A 237 -10.17 7.23 10.83
CA ASN A 237 -9.63 7.80 12.06
C ASN A 237 -8.66 6.85 12.78
N SER A 238 -8.91 5.55 12.74
CA SER A 238 -8.04 4.54 13.35
C SER A 238 -6.74 4.35 12.55
N VAL A 239 -6.82 4.34 11.21
CA VAL A 239 -5.64 4.33 10.33
C VAL A 239 -4.81 5.60 10.51
N HIS A 240 -5.47 6.77 10.63
CA HIS A 240 -4.79 8.02 10.89
C HIS A 240 -4.00 7.99 12.21
N LEU A 241 -4.61 7.45 13.28
CA LEU A 241 -3.93 7.26 14.56
C LEU A 241 -2.70 6.34 14.42
N ILE A 242 -2.79 5.26 13.63
CA ILE A 242 -1.62 4.42 13.34
C ILE A 242 -0.52 5.24 12.64
N GLY A 243 -0.88 6.12 11.70
CA GLY A 243 0.05 7.05 11.07
C GLY A 243 0.74 8.00 12.07
N GLU A 244 -0.03 8.59 13.00
CA GLU A 244 0.54 9.42 14.08
C GLU A 244 1.52 8.63 14.96
N ILE A 245 1.19 7.37 15.28
CA ILE A 245 2.07 6.46 16.02
C ILE A 245 3.34 6.15 15.23
N SER A 246 3.22 5.88 13.93
CA SER A 246 4.36 5.63 13.03
C SER A 246 5.32 6.81 13.03
N GLU A 247 4.82 8.04 12.94
CA GLU A 247 5.65 9.26 13.01
C GLU A 247 6.39 9.40 14.35
N MET A 248 5.74 9.07 15.48
CA MET A 248 6.41 9.06 16.78
C MET A 248 7.52 8.02 16.85
N ILE A 249 7.32 6.85 16.23
CA ILE A 249 8.32 5.77 16.19
C ILE A 249 9.50 6.16 15.30
N ILE A 250 9.24 6.72 14.13
CA ILE A 250 10.28 7.17 13.19
C ILE A 250 11.23 8.17 13.87
N ASN A 251 10.68 9.11 14.65
CA ASN A 251 11.46 10.16 15.30
C ASN A 251 12.05 9.75 16.68
N SER A 252 11.98 8.46 17.04
CA SER A 252 12.44 8.00 18.36
C SER A 252 13.90 7.52 18.34
N LYS A 253 14.67 7.92 19.35
CA LYS A 253 16.05 7.42 19.58
C LYS A 253 16.13 5.89 19.70
N LYS A 254 15.05 5.26 20.16
CA LYS A 254 14.96 3.80 20.27
C LYS A 254 14.99 3.16 18.88
N SER A 255 14.22 3.70 17.95
CA SER A 255 14.17 3.21 16.56
C SER A 255 15.48 3.46 15.82
N GLU A 256 16.10 4.64 16.00
CA GLU A 256 17.44 4.93 15.47
C GLU A 256 18.47 3.91 15.94
N LYS A 257 18.46 3.57 17.23
CA LYS A 257 19.36 2.56 17.78
C LYS A 257 19.10 1.17 17.19
N ILE A 258 17.84 0.74 17.11
CA ILE A 258 17.50 -0.57 16.54
C ILE A 258 17.96 -0.67 15.09
N LEU A 259 17.73 0.38 14.29
CA LEU A 259 18.19 0.43 12.91
C LEU A 259 19.72 0.35 12.84
N ALA A 260 20.44 1.16 13.63
CA ALA A 260 21.90 1.16 13.65
C ALA A 260 22.48 -0.21 14.07
N ASP A 261 21.91 -0.83 15.10
CA ASP A 261 22.32 -2.16 15.57
C ASP A 261 22.08 -3.21 14.46
N PHE A 262 20.95 -3.15 13.75
CA PHE A 262 20.66 -4.05 12.64
C PHE A 262 21.54 -3.79 11.42
N THR A 263 21.75 -2.54 11.02
CA THR A 263 22.69 -2.18 9.94
C THR A 263 24.08 -2.74 10.23
N LYS A 264 24.57 -2.59 11.46
CA LYS A 264 25.87 -3.16 11.86
C LYS A 264 25.88 -4.69 11.76
N HIS A 265 24.80 -5.36 12.17
CA HIS A 265 24.67 -6.80 12.00
C HIS A 265 24.77 -7.21 10.51
N ILE A 266 24.11 -6.46 9.62
CA ILE A 266 24.19 -6.70 8.17
C ILE A 266 25.60 -6.46 7.64
N GLU A 267 26.31 -5.43 8.10
CA GLU A 267 27.72 -5.21 7.74
C GLU A 267 28.61 -6.38 8.18
N GLU A 268 28.37 -6.94 9.37
CA GLU A 268 29.11 -8.08 9.91
C GLU A 268 28.86 -9.38 9.14
N ILE A 269 27.61 -9.68 8.73
CA ILE A 269 27.29 -10.91 8.00
C ILE A 269 27.63 -10.84 6.51
N SER A 270 27.57 -9.65 5.90
CA SER A 270 27.86 -9.45 4.47
C SER A 270 29.33 -9.19 4.17
N ASP A 271 30.13 -8.79 5.17
CA ASP A 271 31.50 -8.29 5.01
C ASP A 271 31.60 -7.10 4.03
N LYS A 272 30.55 -6.26 4.02
CA LYS A 272 30.43 -5.04 3.21
C LYS A 272 29.87 -3.90 4.05
N GLY A 273 30.25 -2.67 3.74
CA GLY A 273 29.63 -1.49 4.36
C GLY A 273 28.17 -1.30 3.91
N ILE A 274 27.39 -0.53 4.65
CA ILE A 274 26.05 -0.10 4.21
C ILE A 274 26.02 1.42 4.04
N GLU A 275 25.64 1.87 2.84
CA GLU A 275 25.30 3.26 2.56
C GLU A 275 23.80 3.40 2.34
N ILE A 276 23.20 4.46 2.89
CA ILE A 276 21.77 4.74 2.77
C ILE A 276 21.62 6.17 2.27
N GLU A 277 20.94 6.35 1.13
CA GLU A 277 20.73 7.67 0.53
C GLU A 277 19.29 7.89 0.06
N VAL A 278 18.91 9.17 0.04
CA VAL A 278 17.63 9.61 -0.53
C VAL A 278 17.78 9.74 -2.03
N ASP A 279 16.99 8.98 -2.78
CA ASP A 279 16.87 9.12 -4.23
C ASP A 279 15.38 9.07 -4.61
N ASN A 280 14.81 10.22 -4.96
CA ASN A 280 13.40 10.29 -5.35
C ASN A 280 13.15 9.92 -6.82
N SER A 281 14.20 9.64 -7.61
CA SER A 281 14.12 9.29 -9.02
C SER A 281 13.94 7.79 -9.28
N ILE A 282 14.16 6.94 -8.27
CA ILE A 282 14.00 5.49 -8.39
C ILE A 282 12.55 5.12 -8.74
N PRO A 283 12.33 4.04 -9.52
CA PRO A 283 10.99 3.64 -9.95
C PRO A 283 10.15 3.03 -8.81
N THR A 284 10.79 2.45 -7.79
CA THR A 284 10.16 1.78 -6.64
C THR A 284 10.13 2.67 -5.39
N ALA A 285 9.60 2.19 -4.26
CA ALA A 285 9.57 2.93 -3.00
C ALA A 285 10.97 2.99 -2.35
N ALA A 286 11.65 1.84 -2.34
CA ALA A 286 13.06 1.69 -2.05
C ALA A 286 13.67 0.66 -3.01
N LYS A 287 15.01 0.59 -3.02
CA LYS A 287 15.78 -0.41 -3.76
C LYS A 287 17.14 -0.60 -3.09
N VAL A 288 17.57 -1.85 -2.96
CA VAL A 288 18.96 -2.22 -2.68
C VAL A 288 19.79 -2.39 -3.96
N GLU A 289 21.01 -1.90 -3.92
CA GLU A 289 22.08 -2.16 -4.90
C GLU A 289 23.19 -2.96 -4.22
N VAL A 290 23.19 -4.26 -4.51
CA VAL A 290 24.08 -5.26 -3.92
C VAL A 290 25.53 -5.02 -4.36
N ALA A 291 26.47 -4.99 -3.41
CA ALA A 291 27.87 -4.60 -3.62
C ALA A 291 28.55 -5.37 -4.76
N GLU A 292 28.32 -6.69 -4.82
CA GLU A 292 28.92 -7.61 -5.79
C GLU A 292 28.52 -7.32 -7.25
N ASN A 293 27.36 -6.68 -7.46
CA ASN A 293 26.87 -6.33 -8.79
C ASN A 293 27.42 -4.99 -9.30
N HIS A 294 28.03 -4.19 -8.42
CA HIS A 294 28.48 -2.83 -8.70
C HIS A 294 29.99 -2.63 -8.52
N ASN A 295 30.73 -3.72 -8.27
CA ASN A 295 32.18 -3.72 -8.07
C ASN A 295 32.67 -2.71 -7.01
N ARG A 296 32.02 -2.73 -5.84
CA ARG A 296 32.34 -1.87 -4.69
C ARG A 296 32.30 -2.64 -3.37
N ASN A 297 32.77 -2.02 -2.29
CA ASN A 297 32.88 -2.65 -0.96
C ASN A 297 31.70 -2.33 -0.02
N TYR A 298 30.58 -1.84 -0.55
CA TYR A 298 29.38 -1.51 0.23
C TYR A 298 28.10 -1.77 -0.55
N HIS A 299 27.01 -2.10 0.15
CA HIS A 299 25.66 -2.10 -0.39
C HIS A 299 25.08 -0.68 -0.31
N LEU A 300 24.29 -0.27 -1.29
CA LEU A 300 23.61 1.02 -1.28
C LEU A 300 22.10 0.82 -1.24
N ILE A 301 21.45 1.42 -0.25
CA ILE A 301 20.00 1.46 -0.13
C ILE A 301 19.54 2.85 -0.55
N LYS A 302 18.68 2.89 -1.58
CA LYS A 302 18.05 4.10 -2.08
C LYS A 302 16.58 4.10 -1.71
N TYR A 303 16.06 5.23 -1.24
CA TYR A 303 14.63 5.33 -0.90
C TYR A 303 14.03 6.70 -1.24
N LYS A 304 12.71 6.71 -1.44
CA LYS A 304 11.91 7.93 -1.60
C LYS A 304 11.61 8.55 -0.24
N SER A 305 12.17 9.73 0.02
CA SER A 305 12.01 10.47 1.30
C SER A 305 10.57 10.79 1.71
N ARG A 306 9.63 10.84 0.74
CA ARG A 306 8.22 11.16 0.98
C ARG A 306 7.29 9.94 0.99
N TYR A 307 7.83 8.74 0.81
CA TYR A 307 7.01 7.53 0.81
C TYR A 307 6.63 7.16 2.25
N PRO A 308 5.36 6.79 2.53
CA PRO A 308 4.95 6.40 3.89
C PRO A 308 5.76 5.20 4.42
N GLY A 309 6.24 5.29 5.66
CA GLY A 309 6.94 4.17 6.30
C GLY A 309 8.39 3.95 5.84
N VAL A 310 9.12 5.02 5.45
CA VAL A 310 10.55 4.98 5.05
C VAL A 310 11.40 4.04 5.91
N LEU A 311 11.24 4.10 7.22
CA LEU A 311 12.05 3.32 8.13
C LEU A 311 11.80 1.80 8.00
N HIS A 312 10.57 1.38 7.69
CA HIS A 312 10.28 0.00 7.29
C HIS A 312 10.93 -0.33 5.95
N LEU A 313 10.88 0.56 4.96
CA LEU A 313 11.53 0.31 3.66
C LEU A 313 13.03 0.08 3.80
N ILE A 314 13.72 0.87 4.62
CA ILE A 314 15.16 0.67 4.87
C ILE A 314 15.39 -0.69 5.53
N LEU A 315 14.56 -1.04 6.53
CA LEU A 315 14.65 -2.33 7.21
C LEU A 315 14.40 -3.51 6.24
N HIS A 316 13.43 -3.37 5.34
CA HIS A 316 13.11 -4.32 4.28
C HIS A 316 14.30 -4.56 3.34
N GLU A 317 14.93 -3.49 2.85
CA GLU A 317 16.12 -3.60 1.98
C GLU A 317 17.33 -4.19 2.71
N LEU A 318 17.49 -3.92 4.02
CA LEU A 318 18.51 -4.57 4.85
C LEU A 318 18.24 -6.08 5.01
N THR A 319 16.98 -6.47 5.19
CA THR A 319 16.59 -7.89 5.30
C THR A 319 16.78 -8.64 3.98
N HIS A 320 16.66 -7.99 2.81
CA HIS A 320 17.09 -8.60 1.54
C HIS A 320 18.58 -8.98 1.56
N ILE A 321 19.45 -8.10 2.08
CA ILE A 321 20.88 -8.37 2.20
C ILE A 321 21.12 -9.50 3.20
N GLU A 322 20.37 -9.52 4.31
CA GLU A 322 20.43 -10.58 5.32
C GLU A 322 20.16 -11.95 4.69
N LEU A 323 19.03 -12.12 4.00
CA LEU A 323 18.65 -13.38 3.36
C LEU A 323 19.68 -13.84 2.32
N ALA A 324 20.14 -12.93 1.45
CA ALA A 324 21.17 -13.25 0.47
C ALA A 324 22.50 -13.64 1.14
N SER A 325 22.88 -12.98 2.24
CA SER A 325 24.11 -13.30 2.98
C SER A 325 24.01 -14.65 3.68
N GLU A 326 22.86 -14.96 4.30
CA GLU A 326 22.58 -16.28 4.89
C GLU A 326 22.67 -17.39 3.84
N ALA A 327 22.09 -17.19 2.65
CA ALA A 327 22.17 -18.16 1.54
C ALA A 327 23.61 -18.32 1.02
N ARG A 328 24.39 -17.24 0.96
CA ARG A 328 25.81 -17.29 0.55
C ARG A 328 26.66 -18.11 1.51
N LEU A 329 26.41 -18.03 2.82
CA LEU A 329 27.16 -18.80 3.83
C LEU A 329 27.08 -20.31 3.62
N ILE A 330 26.00 -20.79 3.00
CA ILE A 330 25.79 -22.20 2.67
C ILE A 330 25.83 -22.49 1.16
N THR A 331 26.31 -21.54 0.35
CA THR A 331 26.45 -21.66 -1.12
C THR A 331 25.14 -21.89 -1.90
N GLU A 332 24.00 -21.47 -1.33
CA GLU A 332 22.67 -21.60 -1.95
C GLU A 332 22.12 -20.29 -2.54
N ASN A 333 22.91 -19.20 -2.51
CA ASN A 333 22.49 -17.92 -3.10
C ASN A 333 22.37 -18.02 -4.63
N LYS A 334 21.24 -17.55 -5.18
CA LYS A 334 20.94 -17.59 -6.61
C LYS A 334 20.67 -16.19 -7.16
N LEU A 335 21.14 -15.97 -8.38
CA LEU A 335 20.90 -14.76 -9.16
C LEU A 335 19.71 -14.96 -10.09
N PHE A 336 18.80 -13.98 -10.11
CA PHE A 336 17.68 -13.93 -11.04
C PHE A 336 18.06 -13.17 -12.31
N LEU A 337 17.99 -13.85 -13.45
CA LEU A 337 18.37 -13.28 -14.74
C LEU A 337 17.19 -13.35 -15.72
N SER A 338 16.72 -12.18 -16.18
CA SER A 338 15.83 -12.10 -17.34
C SER A 338 16.67 -12.15 -18.62
N THR A 339 16.46 -13.15 -19.48
CA THR A 339 17.26 -13.32 -20.70
C THR A 339 16.66 -12.58 -21.90
N ASN A 340 17.50 -12.20 -22.88
CA ASN A 340 17.03 -11.66 -24.16
C ASN A 340 16.11 -12.65 -24.88
N GLU A 341 16.39 -13.95 -24.77
CA GLU A 341 15.53 -15.00 -25.30
C GLU A 341 14.13 -14.99 -24.62
N GLY A 342 14.09 -14.88 -23.29
CA GLY A 342 12.85 -14.75 -22.53
C GLY A 342 12.05 -13.51 -22.96
N ARG A 343 12.73 -12.38 -23.16
CA ARG A 343 12.11 -11.15 -23.68
C ARG A 343 11.52 -11.34 -25.08
N LEU A 344 12.24 -12.00 -25.99
CA LEU A 344 11.75 -12.30 -27.35
C LEU A 344 10.55 -13.26 -27.33
N LYS A 345 10.57 -14.28 -26.48
CA LYS A 345 9.43 -15.19 -26.26
C LYS A 345 8.20 -14.42 -25.76
N PHE A 346 8.41 -13.49 -24.82
CA PHE A 346 7.34 -12.64 -24.29
C PHE A 346 6.73 -11.74 -25.38
N LEU A 347 7.58 -11.02 -26.13
CA LEU A 347 7.13 -10.17 -27.24
C LEU A 347 6.36 -10.97 -28.30
N THR A 348 6.84 -12.17 -28.61
CA THR A 348 6.17 -13.07 -29.57
C THR A 348 4.80 -13.51 -29.06
N ARG A 349 4.70 -13.88 -27.78
CA ARG A 349 3.44 -14.29 -27.14
C ARG A 349 2.39 -13.17 -27.17
N TYR A 350 2.80 -11.93 -26.91
CA TYR A 350 1.90 -10.78 -26.80
C TYR A 350 1.85 -9.91 -28.06
N ASN A 351 2.28 -10.42 -29.21
CA ASN A 351 2.28 -9.68 -30.47
C ASN A 351 0.87 -9.22 -30.90
N GLU A 352 -0.15 -10.07 -30.74
CA GLU A 352 -1.55 -9.70 -31.05
C GLU A 352 -2.06 -8.55 -30.17
N TYR A 353 -1.64 -8.51 -28.90
CA TYR A 353 -1.93 -7.41 -27.99
C TYR A 353 -1.30 -6.09 -28.51
N CYS A 354 -0.03 -6.12 -28.91
CA CYS A 354 0.67 -4.98 -29.51
C CYS A 354 -0.02 -4.49 -30.80
N ILE A 355 -0.42 -5.40 -31.70
CA ILE A 355 -1.19 -5.07 -32.91
C ILE A 355 -2.54 -4.42 -32.55
N GLY A 356 -3.20 -4.92 -31.50
CA GLY A 356 -4.43 -4.35 -30.98
C GLY A 356 -4.27 -2.89 -30.53
N LEU A 357 -3.18 -2.55 -29.85
CA LEU A 357 -2.87 -1.18 -29.46
C LEU A 357 -2.53 -0.30 -30.69
N GLN A 358 -1.78 -0.82 -31.64
CA GLN A 358 -1.47 -0.08 -32.87
C GLN A 358 -2.74 0.31 -33.64
N LYS A 359 -3.72 -0.61 -33.73
CA LYS A 359 -5.05 -0.35 -34.33
C LYS A 359 -5.85 0.71 -33.58
N LYS A 360 -5.63 0.88 -32.27
CA LYS A 360 -6.22 1.94 -31.44
C LYS A 360 -5.51 3.30 -31.60
N GLY A 361 -4.44 3.37 -32.38
CA GLY A 361 -3.72 4.61 -32.72
C GLY A 361 -2.53 4.93 -31.82
N TYR A 362 -2.06 3.99 -30.99
CA TYR A 362 -0.86 4.19 -30.18
C TYR A 362 0.42 4.09 -31.03
N SER A 363 1.43 4.90 -30.71
CA SER A 363 2.72 4.90 -31.42
C SER A 363 3.53 3.63 -31.13
N GLU A 364 4.38 3.22 -32.08
CA GLU A 364 5.26 2.06 -31.90
C GLU A 364 6.21 2.22 -30.70
N GLU A 365 6.70 3.44 -30.46
CA GLU A 365 7.54 3.76 -29.30
C GLU A 365 6.77 3.54 -27.99
N SER A 366 5.53 4.04 -27.89
CA SER A 366 4.70 3.84 -26.69
C SER A 366 4.38 2.37 -26.45
N ILE A 367 4.08 1.61 -27.51
CA ILE A 367 3.79 0.18 -27.41
C ILE A 367 5.03 -0.57 -26.94
N SER A 368 6.20 -0.27 -27.52
CA SER A 368 7.50 -0.85 -27.11
C SER A 368 7.79 -0.56 -25.63
N ASN A 369 7.58 0.68 -25.18
CA ASN A 369 7.83 1.05 -23.79
C ASN A 369 6.90 0.30 -22.83
N VAL A 370 5.60 0.19 -23.17
CA VAL A 370 4.62 -0.53 -22.34
C VAL A 370 4.95 -2.01 -22.28
N ILE A 371 5.16 -2.69 -23.41
CA ILE A 371 5.38 -4.13 -23.41
C ILE A 371 6.69 -4.52 -22.70
N ASN A 372 7.75 -3.71 -22.82
CA ASN A 372 8.98 -3.90 -22.07
C ASN A 372 8.76 -3.67 -20.57
N SER A 373 8.00 -2.64 -20.19
CA SER A 373 7.67 -2.38 -18.78
C SER A 373 6.82 -3.50 -18.17
N LEU A 374 5.91 -4.11 -18.94
CA LEU A 374 5.13 -5.27 -18.51
C LEU A 374 6.02 -6.51 -18.33
N PHE A 375 6.97 -6.74 -19.22
CA PHE A 375 7.95 -7.82 -19.08
C PHE A 375 8.82 -7.63 -17.84
N ASP A 376 9.40 -6.44 -17.66
CA ASP A 376 10.28 -6.14 -16.52
C ASP A 376 9.49 -6.16 -15.19
N GLY A 377 8.25 -5.66 -15.20
CA GLY A 377 7.36 -5.65 -14.04
C GLY A 377 6.93 -7.04 -13.60
N LEU A 378 6.54 -7.92 -14.54
CA LEU A 378 6.20 -9.32 -14.22
C LEU A 378 7.41 -10.07 -13.66
N ASN A 379 8.59 -9.94 -14.27
CA ASN A 379 9.80 -10.56 -13.76
C ASN A 379 10.14 -10.09 -12.35
N ARG A 380 9.99 -8.78 -12.06
CA ARG A 380 10.18 -8.25 -10.71
C ARG A 380 9.17 -8.81 -9.71
N GLN A 381 7.89 -8.95 -10.08
CA GLN A 381 6.89 -9.53 -9.20
C GLN A 381 7.18 -11.02 -8.89
N ILE A 382 7.59 -11.80 -9.88
CA ILE A 382 7.95 -13.22 -9.68
C ILE A 382 9.13 -13.34 -8.72
N TYR A 383 10.17 -12.53 -8.92
CA TYR A 383 11.37 -12.55 -8.08
C TYR A 383 11.08 -12.08 -6.66
N ASN A 384 10.43 -10.92 -6.51
CA ASN A 384 10.24 -10.30 -5.20
C ASN A 384 9.18 -10.99 -4.36
N ALA A 385 8.03 -11.39 -4.93
CA ALA A 385 6.87 -11.77 -4.12
C ALA A 385 7.16 -12.89 -3.10
N PRO A 386 7.83 -14.01 -3.45
CA PRO A 386 8.18 -15.04 -2.46
C PRO A 386 9.15 -14.52 -1.39
N ILE A 387 10.16 -13.75 -1.78
CA ILE A 387 11.20 -13.23 -0.88
C ILE A 387 10.59 -12.24 0.10
N ASP A 388 9.79 -11.31 -0.40
CA ASP A 388 9.12 -10.27 0.39
C ASP A 388 8.19 -10.90 1.44
N LEU A 389 7.57 -12.06 1.17
CA LEU A 389 6.79 -12.75 2.18
C LEU A 389 7.63 -13.13 3.41
N PHE A 390 8.82 -13.69 3.21
CA PHE A 390 9.73 -14.01 4.32
C PHE A 390 10.26 -12.76 5.01
N ILE A 391 10.60 -11.73 4.25
CA ILE A 391 11.10 -10.45 4.79
C ILE A 391 10.07 -9.83 5.72
N GLU A 392 8.83 -9.70 5.25
CA GLU A 392 7.80 -9.02 6.03
C GLU A 392 7.41 -9.80 7.28
N ASP A 393 7.40 -11.13 7.21
CA ASP A 393 7.21 -11.96 8.39
C ASP A 393 8.35 -11.82 9.40
N ARG A 394 9.60 -11.87 8.93
CA ARG A 394 10.79 -11.70 9.76
C ARG A 394 10.79 -10.32 10.43
N ILE A 395 10.44 -9.27 9.69
CA ILE A 395 10.33 -7.91 10.23
C ILE A 395 9.26 -7.85 11.32
N PHE A 396 8.08 -8.40 11.04
CA PHE A 396 6.94 -8.36 11.96
C PHE A 396 7.24 -9.07 13.29
N ASN A 397 7.97 -10.19 13.23
CA ASN A 397 8.31 -11.00 14.39
C ASN A 397 9.51 -10.46 15.17
N ASN A 398 10.57 -10.04 14.48
CA ASN A 398 11.83 -9.63 15.12
C ASN A 398 11.82 -8.16 15.56
N PHE A 399 11.00 -7.31 14.94
CA PHE A 399 10.93 -5.88 15.25
C PHE A 399 9.51 -5.42 15.65
N PRO A 400 8.94 -5.87 16.78
CA PRO A 400 7.60 -5.47 17.20
C PRO A 400 7.39 -3.95 17.32
N THR A 401 8.45 -3.20 17.65
CA THR A 401 8.42 -1.73 17.72
C THR A 401 8.14 -1.09 16.36
N PHE A 402 8.46 -1.76 15.25
CA PHE A 402 8.31 -1.23 13.88
C PHE A 402 7.00 -1.65 13.22
N ARG A 403 6.18 -2.51 13.83
CA ARG A 403 4.88 -2.94 13.30
C ARG A 403 3.96 -1.78 12.86
N PRO A 404 3.89 -0.63 13.55
CA PRO A 404 3.09 0.50 13.06
C PRO A 404 3.61 1.07 11.75
N VAL A 405 4.94 1.20 11.64
CA VAL A 405 5.61 1.72 10.43
C VAL A 405 5.48 0.72 9.28
N GLN A 406 5.64 -0.57 9.57
CA GLN A 406 5.41 -1.67 8.63
C GLN A 406 3.97 -1.70 8.14
N PHE A 407 2.98 -1.55 9.03
CA PHE A 407 1.58 -1.44 8.67
C PHE A 407 1.35 -0.29 7.68
N THR A 408 1.89 0.90 7.96
CA THR A 408 1.74 2.08 7.09
C THR A 408 2.34 1.83 5.70
N SER A 409 3.53 1.26 5.63
CA SER A 409 4.21 0.95 4.37
C SER A 409 3.45 -0.10 3.56
N LEU A 410 3.13 -1.24 4.17
CA LEU A 410 2.44 -2.34 3.50
C LEU A 410 1.01 -1.98 3.09
N LEU A 411 0.29 -1.18 3.88
CA LEU A 411 -1.02 -0.66 3.49
C LEU A 411 -0.89 0.22 2.24
N THR A 412 0.14 1.07 2.17
CA THR A 412 0.38 1.92 0.99
C THR A 412 0.65 1.08 -0.25
N MET A 413 1.58 0.13 -0.16
CA MET A 413 1.93 -0.78 -1.26
C MET A 413 0.73 -1.62 -1.71
N LEU A 414 -0.10 -2.10 -0.77
CA LEU A 414 -1.29 -2.88 -1.07
C LEU A 414 -2.36 -2.06 -1.81
N LEU A 415 -2.55 -0.80 -1.42
CA LEU A 415 -3.49 0.11 -2.11
C LEU A 415 -2.98 0.50 -3.50
N GLU A 416 -1.67 0.71 -3.67
CA GLU A 416 -1.04 0.91 -4.99
C GLU A 416 -1.21 -0.32 -5.88
N GLY A 417 -1.00 -1.52 -5.33
CA GLY A 417 -1.20 -2.80 -6.01
C GLY A 417 -2.66 -3.04 -6.41
N LEU A 418 -3.60 -2.71 -5.52
CA LEU A 418 -5.04 -2.74 -5.80
C LEU A 418 -5.40 -1.84 -6.97
N ASP A 419 -4.95 -0.59 -6.95
CA ASP A 419 -5.21 0.35 -8.01
C ASP A 419 -4.55 -0.08 -9.34
N ALA A 420 -3.33 -0.64 -9.30
CA ALA A 420 -2.63 -1.17 -10.47
C ALA A 420 -3.34 -2.33 -11.19
N VAL A 421 -4.32 -3.00 -10.55
CA VAL A 421 -5.06 -4.11 -11.18
C VAL A 421 -6.57 -3.90 -11.27
N THR A 422 -7.09 -2.81 -10.72
CA THR A 422 -8.54 -2.49 -10.72
C THR A 422 -8.88 -1.16 -11.39
N ARG A 423 -7.91 -0.25 -11.55
CA ARG A 423 -8.14 1.02 -12.22
C ARG A 423 -8.61 0.78 -13.65
N LYS A 424 -9.71 1.43 -14.03
CA LYS A 424 -10.42 1.20 -15.29
C LYS A 424 -9.49 1.29 -16.51
N GLU A 425 -8.67 2.33 -16.58
CA GLU A 425 -7.75 2.54 -17.69
C GLU A 425 -6.71 1.42 -17.80
N VAL A 426 -6.23 0.91 -16.66
CA VAL A 426 -5.26 -0.20 -16.63
C VAL A 426 -5.92 -1.49 -17.10
N VAL A 427 -7.13 -1.78 -16.62
CA VAL A 427 -7.90 -2.98 -17.02
C VAL A 427 -8.22 -2.97 -18.52
N GLU A 428 -8.51 -1.82 -19.11
CA GLU A 428 -8.84 -1.70 -20.54
C GLU A 428 -7.62 -1.74 -21.48
N LEU A 429 -6.44 -1.36 -20.98
CA LEU A 429 -5.22 -1.23 -21.78
C LEU A 429 -4.21 -2.36 -21.58
N THR A 430 -4.38 -3.20 -20.57
CA THR A 430 -3.45 -4.31 -20.28
C THR A 430 -4.00 -5.62 -20.83
N ASP A 431 -3.12 -6.49 -21.33
CA ASP A 431 -3.50 -7.85 -21.70
C ASP A 431 -4.08 -8.59 -20.47
N SER A 432 -5.18 -9.33 -20.68
CA SER A 432 -5.92 -9.96 -19.58
C SER A 432 -5.13 -11.03 -18.85
N GLU A 433 -4.21 -11.74 -19.53
CA GLU A 433 -3.37 -12.75 -18.91
C GLU A 433 -2.29 -12.10 -18.02
N ILE A 434 -1.66 -11.02 -18.51
CA ILE A 434 -0.67 -10.25 -17.75
C ILE A 434 -1.33 -9.64 -16.50
N LEU A 435 -2.50 -9.01 -16.68
CA LEU A 435 -3.27 -8.41 -15.61
C LEU A 435 -3.67 -9.46 -14.55
N SER A 436 -4.07 -10.65 -14.99
CA SER A 436 -4.47 -11.74 -14.10
C SER A 436 -3.29 -12.20 -13.22
N LYS A 437 -2.10 -12.36 -13.80
CA LYS A 437 -0.88 -12.72 -13.06
C LYS A 437 -0.46 -11.66 -12.05
N SER A 438 -0.49 -10.39 -12.45
CA SER A 438 -0.22 -9.29 -11.52
C SER A 438 -1.25 -9.24 -10.39
N LYS A 439 -2.54 -9.50 -10.68
CA LYS A 439 -3.59 -9.58 -9.65
C LYS A 439 -3.36 -10.73 -8.67
N ILE A 440 -2.92 -11.89 -9.15
CA ILE A 440 -2.56 -13.03 -8.30
C ILE A 440 -1.45 -12.65 -7.32
N TYR A 441 -0.38 -12.01 -7.78
CA TYR A 441 0.69 -11.54 -6.88
C TYR A 441 0.22 -10.50 -5.86
N ASN A 442 -0.63 -9.56 -6.26
CA ASN A 442 -1.18 -8.59 -5.31
C ASN A 442 -2.16 -9.23 -4.31
N LEU A 443 -2.88 -10.30 -4.68
CA LEU A 443 -3.71 -11.08 -3.76
C LEU A 443 -2.87 -11.83 -2.72
N ILE A 444 -1.68 -12.31 -3.09
CA ILE A 444 -0.73 -12.93 -2.16
C ILE A 444 -0.34 -11.91 -1.08
N ASN A 445 0.00 -10.68 -1.47
CA ASN A 445 0.26 -9.59 -0.51
C ASN A 445 -0.96 -9.28 0.37
N ALA A 446 -2.17 -9.35 -0.19
CA ALA A 446 -3.40 -9.16 0.58
C ALA A 446 -3.63 -10.27 1.62
N PHE A 447 -3.29 -11.52 1.30
CA PHE A 447 -3.33 -12.63 2.26
C PHE A 447 -2.32 -12.44 3.39
N GLN A 448 -1.09 -12.03 3.05
CA GLN A 448 -0.08 -11.74 4.06
C GLN A 448 -0.49 -10.59 4.97
N PHE A 449 -0.98 -9.48 4.39
CA PHE A 449 -1.44 -8.33 5.17
C PHE A 449 -2.57 -8.72 6.14
N ARG A 450 -3.48 -9.60 5.70
CA ARG A 450 -4.51 -10.18 6.58
C ARG A 450 -3.90 -11.00 7.71
N ASP A 451 -2.91 -11.83 7.45
CA ASP A 451 -2.35 -12.70 8.48
C ASP A 451 -1.48 -11.92 9.48
N LEU A 452 -0.78 -10.87 9.03
CA LEU A 452 0.01 -9.98 9.89
C LEU A 452 -0.85 -9.01 10.71
N PHE A 453 -1.90 -8.42 10.10
CA PHE A 453 -2.64 -7.31 10.69
C PHE A 453 -4.14 -7.55 10.85
N GLY A 454 -4.66 -8.71 10.46
CA GLY A 454 -6.06 -9.09 10.63
C GLY A 454 -7.06 -8.38 9.70
N ILE A 455 -6.59 -7.72 8.64
CA ILE A 455 -7.45 -6.94 7.72
C ILE A 455 -7.43 -7.57 6.32
N ASP A 456 -8.61 -7.95 5.84
CA ASP A 456 -8.76 -8.64 4.56
C ASP A 456 -9.15 -7.68 3.42
N PHE A 457 -8.23 -7.53 2.45
CA PHE A 457 -8.41 -6.74 1.23
C PHE A 457 -8.74 -7.58 -0.01
N THR A 458 -8.87 -8.91 0.11
CA THR A 458 -9.01 -9.81 -1.05
C THR A 458 -10.26 -9.52 -1.88
N LYS A 459 -11.36 -9.08 -1.25
CA LYS A 459 -12.62 -8.75 -1.93
C LYS A 459 -12.51 -7.51 -2.83
N GLN A 460 -11.61 -6.59 -2.50
CA GLN A 460 -11.44 -5.31 -3.17
C GLN A 460 -10.83 -5.50 -4.57
N PHE A 461 -10.01 -6.55 -4.75
CA PHE A 461 -9.37 -6.88 -6.03
C PHE A 461 -10.33 -7.32 -7.14
N SER A 462 -11.61 -7.58 -6.83
CA SER A 462 -12.62 -8.04 -7.79
C SER A 462 -12.10 -9.23 -8.63
N ALA A 463 -11.40 -10.14 -7.96
CA ALA A 463 -10.76 -11.28 -8.59
C ALA A 463 -11.77 -12.37 -8.95
N SER A 464 -11.50 -13.06 -10.05
CA SER A 464 -12.22 -14.27 -10.42
C SER A 464 -11.96 -15.40 -9.40
N HIS A 465 -12.85 -16.40 -9.38
CA HIS A 465 -12.67 -17.54 -8.49
C HIS A 465 -11.34 -18.28 -8.75
N SER A 466 -10.94 -18.43 -10.01
CA SER A 466 -9.66 -19.05 -10.38
C SER A 466 -8.44 -18.27 -9.91
N GLU A 467 -8.47 -16.93 -10.01
CA GLU A 467 -7.38 -16.07 -9.53
C GLU A 467 -7.22 -16.20 -8.01
N LEU A 468 -8.33 -16.19 -7.26
CA LEU A 468 -8.31 -16.37 -5.80
C LEU A 468 -7.79 -17.75 -5.40
N VAL A 469 -8.24 -18.81 -6.07
CA VAL A 469 -7.77 -20.18 -5.80
C VAL A 469 -6.27 -20.30 -6.09
N GLN A 470 -5.80 -19.74 -7.22
CA GLN A 470 -4.38 -19.79 -7.56
C GLN A 470 -3.54 -18.98 -6.56
N ALA A 471 -3.92 -17.75 -6.24
CA ALA A 471 -3.21 -16.92 -5.26
C ALA A 471 -3.16 -17.59 -3.88
N LYS A 472 -4.26 -18.22 -3.46
CA LYS A 472 -4.33 -18.93 -2.17
C LYS A 472 -3.42 -20.16 -2.17
N LYS A 473 -3.39 -20.94 -3.26
CA LYS A 473 -2.48 -22.08 -3.41
C LYS A 473 -1.02 -21.66 -3.24
N LEU A 474 -0.59 -20.61 -3.95
CA LEU A 474 0.79 -20.11 -3.87
C LEU A 474 1.11 -19.60 -2.45
N TYR A 475 0.18 -18.89 -1.81
CA TYR A 475 0.37 -18.43 -0.44
C TYR A 475 0.40 -19.58 0.58
N ASP A 476 -0.40 -20.63 0.39
CA ASP A 476 -0.36 -21.83 1.24
C ASP A 476 0.99 -22.57 1.11
N GLU A 477 1.57 -22.62 -0.09
CA GLU A 477 2.92 -23.13 -0.29
C GLU A 477 3.95 -22.33 0.52
N TYR A 478 3.87 -20.99 0.52
CA TYR A 478 4.73 -20.18 1.40
C TYR A 478 4.55 -20.53 2.89
N ILE A 479 3.31 -20.72 3.35
CA ILE A 479 3.04 -21.07 4.76
C ILE A 479 3.68 -22.41 5.14
N GLU A 480 3.75 -23.37 4.22
CA GLU A 480 4.43 -24.66 4.46
C GLU A 480 5.95 -24.49 4.64
N TYR A 481 6.58 -23.54 3.94
CA TYR A 481 8.01 -23.27 4.06
C TYR A 481 8.35 -22.36 5.25
N LYS A 482 7.43 -21.47 5.62
CA LYS A 482 7.67 -20.37 6.56
C LYS A 482 8.42 -20.77 7.84
N ASP A 483 8.04 -21.86 8.49
CA ASP A 483 8.52 -22.22 9.83
C ASP A 483 9.78 -23.11 9.84
N ASP A 484 10.10 -23.83 8.76
CA ASP A 484 11.22 -24.80 8.70
C ASP A 484 12.20 -24.53 7.54
N LYS A 485 12.18 -23.29 7.04
CA LYS A 485 12.96 -22.87 5.90
C LYS A 485 14.47 -22.86 6.18
N GLN A 486 15.26 -23.44 5.26
CA GLN A 486 16.71 -23.21 5.16
C GLN A 486 17.03 -21.96 4.30
N PRO A 487 18.17 -21.29 4.52
CA PRO A 487 18.60 -20.20 3.65
C PRO A 487 18.62 -20.63 2.16
N GLY A 488 18.15 -19.77 1.25
CA GLY A 488 18.10 -20.08 -0.19
C GLY A 488 16.83 -20.80 -0.67
N GLU A 489 16.03 -21.44 0.19
CA GLU A 489 14.78 -22.10 -0.25
C GLU A 489 13.71 -21.13 -0.78
N GLU A 490 13.85 -19.81 -0.57
CA GLU A 490 12.96 -18.81 -1.18
C GLU A 490 13.06 -18.82 -2.70
N TYR A 491 14.23 -19.21 -3.25
CA TYR A 491 14.42 -19.38 -4.68
C TYR A 491 13.64 -20.57 -5.26
N GLU A 492 13.33 -21.58 -4.46
CA GLU A 492 12.50 -22.71 -4.90
C GLU A 492 11.05 -22.25 -5.13
N LEU A 493 10.51 -21.41 -4.24
CA LEU A 493 9.19 -20.80 -4.43
C LEU A 493 9.14 -19.95 -5.70
N ILE A 494 10.19 -19.15 -5.97
CA ILE A 494 10.28 -18.37 -7.22
C ILE A 494 10.15 -19.29 -8.45
N GLN A 495 10.88 -20.42 -8.45
CA GLN A 495 10.83 -21.37 -9.56
C GLN A 495 9.46 -22.07 -9.67
N ASN A 496 8.90 -22.53 -8.55
CA ASN A 496 7.62 -23.22 -8.50
C ASN A 496 6.48 -22.31 -8.95
N TRP A 497 6.45 -21.07 -8.45
CA TRP A 497 5.43 -20.09 -8.80
C TRP A 497 5.58 -19.63 -10.25
N GLY A 498 6.83 -19.49 -10.72
CA GLY A 498 7.14 -19.29 -12.13
C GLY A 498 6.54 -20.38 -13.02
N ASN A 499 6.69 -21.66 -12.66
CA ASN A 499 6.11 -22.79 -13.38
C ASN A 499 4.57 -22.78 -13.35
N ASP A 500 4.00 -22.61 -12.16
CA ASP A 500 2.55 -22.60 -11.93
C ASP A 500 1.84 -21.50 -12.74
N LEU A 501 2.46 -20.33 -12.85
CA LEU A 501 1.95 -19.19 -13.62
C LEU A 501 2.45 -19.13 -15.07
N LYS A 502 3.25 -20.12 -15.50
CA LYS A 502 3.85 -20.23 -16.86
C LYS A 502 4.67 -19.00 -17.23
N LEU A 503 5.53 -18.59 -16.31
CA LEU A 503 6.44 -17.46 -16.39
C LEU A 503 7.93 -17.89 -16.35
N ASP A 504 8.18 -19.17 -16.07
CA ASP A 504 9.48 -19.84 -16.05
C ASP A 504 10.30 -19.64 -17.35
N ASN A 505 9.63 -19.42 -18.48
CA ASN A 505 10.30 -19.18 -19.76
C ASN A 505 10.92 -17.78 -19.90
N TYR A 506 10.73 -16.89 -18.92
CA TYR A 506 11.15 -15.49 -18.98
C TYR A 506 12.36 -15.17 -18.10
N PHE A 507 12.72 -16.08 -17.20
CA PHE A 507 13.83 -15.92 -16.29
C PHE A 507 14.59 -17.23 -16.09
N GLN A 508 15.78 -17.11 -15.50
CA GLN A 508 16.54 -18.25 -15.00
C GLN A 508 17.11 -17.89 -13.63
N LEU A 509 17.22 -18.90 -12.77
CA LEU A 509 17.93 -18.82 -11.50
C LEU A 509 19.25 -19.57 -11.66
N ILE A 510 20.37 -18.88 -11.40
CA ILE A 510 21.72 -19.47 -11.48
C ILE A 510 22.38 -19.31 -10.12
N HIS A 511 23.08 -20.34 -9.64
CA HIS A 511 23.89 -20.21 -8.44
C HIS A 511 24.95 -19.12 -8.63
N GLU A 512 25.11 -18.27 -7.61
CA GLU A 512 25.99 -17.11 -7.70
C GLU A 512 27.45 -17.51 -7.96
N ASP A 513 27.93 -18.60 -7.36
CA ASP A 513 29.29 -19.09 -7.55
C ASP A 513 29.51 -19.64 -8.97
N GLU A 514 28.52 -20.31 -9.57
CA GLU A 514 28.55 -20.73 -10.97
C GLU A 514 28.57 -19.54 -11.92
N TYR A 515 27.79 -18.51 -11.63
CA TYR A 515 27.78 -17.27 -12.41
C TYR A 515 29.14 -16.56 -12.39
N TYR A 516 29.80 -16.48 -11.24
CA TYR A 516 31.13 -15.88 -11.15
C TYR A 516 32.25 -16.79 -11.67
N LYS A 517 32.11 -18.12 -11.62
CA LYS A 517 33.04 -19.05 -12.30
C LYS A 517 32.98 -18.93 -13.82
N THR A 518 31.81 -18.61 -14.37
CA THR A 518 31.61 -18.43 -15.82
C THR A 518 31.95 -17.02 -16.31
N LYS A 519 31.90 -16.01 -15.43
CA LYS A 519 32.60 -14.73 -15.60
C LYS A 519 34.10 -14.92 -15.32
N ILE A 520 34.87 -15.30 -16.34
CA ILE A 520 36.34 -15.41 -16.22
C ILE A 520 36.90 -14.14 -15.56
N PRO A 521 37.62 -14.24 -14.42
CA PRO A 521 38.40 -13.14 -13.88
C PRO A 521 39.47 -12.75 -14.89
N THR A 522 39.54 -11.49 -15.28
CA THR A 522 40.44 -10.98 -16.33
C THR A 522 41.95 -11.10 -16.06
N ASP A 523 42.38 -11.78 -14.99
CA ASP A 523 43.78 -11.76 -14.56
C ASP A 523 44.46 -13.13 -14.37
N ASP A 524 43.83 -14.28 -14.64
CA ASP A 524 44.61 -15.53 -14.57
C ASP A 524 44.18 -16.67 -15.52
N LEU A 525 45.22 -17.31 -16.06
CA LEU A 525 45.28 -18.59 -16.78
C LEU A 525 44.81 -18.61 -18.24
N SER A 526 45.67 -18.83 -19.25
CA SER A 526 46.62 -19.93 -19.39
C SER A 526 46.07 -21.31 -18.99
N PHE A 527 44.86 -21.65 -19.42
CA PHE A 527 44.48 -23.04 -19.64
C PHE A 527 43.72 -23.18 -20.95
N THR A 528 44.47 -23.55 -21.99
CA THR A 528 43.94 -24.13 -23.21
C THR A 528 43.55 -25.58 -22.93
N GLU A 529 42.27 -25.90 -22.93
CA GLU A 529 41.80 -27.20 -23.38
C GLU A 529 40.59 -27.00 -24.30
N ASN A 530 40.58 -27.80 -25.37
CA ASN A 530 39.69 -27.69 -26.52
C ASN A 530 38.22 -27.65 -26.11
N ILE A 531 37.60 -26.48 -26.26
CA ILE A 531 36.15 -26.30 -26.19
C ILE A 531 35.72 -25.72 -27.54
N ASP A 532 34.67 -26.31 -28.11
CA ASP A 532 34.19 -26.04 -29.47
C ASP A 532 33.84 -24.53 -29.66
N PRO A 533 34.51 -23.80 -30.56
CA PRO A 533 34.32 -22.36 -30.74
C PRO A 533 32.95 -21.98 -31.34
N ASP A 534 32.12 -22.94 -31.77
CA ASP A 534 30.84 -22.69 -32.45
C ASP A 534 29.60 -22.70 -31.53
N THR A 535 29.75 -22.76 -30.20
CA THR A 535 28.59 -22.62 -29.28
C THR A 535 28.07 -21.17 -29.22
N GLU A 536 26.75 -20.99 -29.25
CA GLU A 536 26.06 -19.68 -29.22
C GLU A 536 26.43 -18.81 -28.01
N ALA A 537 26.70 -19.44 -26.86
CA ALA A 537 27.18 -18.77 -25.65
C ALA A 537 28.58 -18.13 -25.84
N ASN A 538 29.51 -18.81 -26.51
CA ASN A 538 30.84 -18.26 -26.80
C ASN A 538 30.78 -17.11 -27.81
N GLN A 539 29.86 -17.18 -28.79
CA GLN A 539 29.65 -16.07 -29.74
C GLN A 539 29.10 -14.82 -29.04
N GLN A 540 28.23 -14.99 -28.04
CA GLN A 540 27.70 -13.88 -27.24
C GLN A 540 28.77 -13.30 -26.29
N ILE A 541 29.63 -14.13 -25.71
CA ILE A 541 30.76 -13.71 -24.87
C ILE A 541 31.80 -12.95 -25.71
N GLU A 542 32.16 -13.46 -26.89
CA GLU A 542 33.07 -12.75 -27.80
C GLU A 542 32.46 -11.47 -28.35
N MET A 543 31.15 -11.41 -28.58
CA MET A 543 30.43 -10.19 -28.99
C MET A 543 30.37 -9.17 -27.83
N HIS A 544 30.16 -9.61 -26.60
CA HIS A 544 30.17 -8.74 -25.43
C HIS A 544 31.58 -8.18 -25.16
N ASN A 545 32.60 -9.03 -25.15
CA ASN A 545 34.00 -8.62 -25.07
C ASN A 545 34.40 -7.72 -26.25
N PHE A 546 33.85 -7.96 -27.45
CA PHE A 546 34.02 -7.08 -28.60
C PHE A 546 33.43 -5.70 -28.32
N LEU A 547 32.20 -5.60 -27.84
CA LEU A 547 31.57 -4.32 -27.53
C LEU A 547 32.30 -3.57 -26.41
N GLU A 548 32.72 -4.27 -25.34
CA GLU A 548 33.47 -3.67 -24.22
C GLU A 548 34.85 -3.16 -24.63
N ASN A 549 35.60 -3.92 -25.44
CA ASN A 549 36.91 -3.47 -25.97
C ASN A 549 36.80 -2.26 -26.93
N HIS A 550 35.60 -1.85 -27.33
CA HIS A 550 35.35 -0.64 -28.14
C HIS A 550 34.64 0.47 -27.33
N LEU A 551 34.50 0.31 -26.01
CA LEU A 551 34.02 1.37 -25.10
C LEU A 551 35.14 2.35 -24.69
N ASP A 552 36.41 1.92 -24.72
CA ASP A 552 37.56 2.79 -24.49
C ASP A 552 37.75 3.82 -25.63
N ASP A 553 38.37 4.95 -25.32
CA ASP A 553 38.56 6.05 -26.29
C ASP A 553 39.64 5.80 -27.36
N ASP A 554 40.32 4.65 -27.29
CA ASP A 554 41.41 4.28 -28.19
C ASP A 554 40.93 3.62 -29.50
N LEU A 555 41.53 4.03 -30.63
CA LEU A 555 41.24 3.50 -31.97
C LEU A 555 41.74 2.06 -32.13
N ASN A 556 40.90 1.16 -32.66
CA ASN A 556 41.35 -0.19 -33.04
C ASN A 556 42.08 -0.18 -34.41
N PRO A 557 43.41 -0.32 -34.47
CA PRO A 557 44.16 -0.13 -35.72
C PRO A 557 43.90 -1.23 -36.75
N ALA A 558 43.55 -2.45 -36.30
CA ALA A 558 43.27 -3.58 -37.17
C ALA A 558 41.92 -3.39 -37.89
N VAL A 559 40.88 -3.02 -37.14
CA VAL A 559 39.54 -2.73 -37.69
C VAL A 559 39.61 -1.55 -38.66
N MET A 560 40.31 -0.47 -38.30
CA MET A 560 40.53 0.67 -39.19
C MET A 560 41.19 0.25 -40.52
N MET A 561 42.23 -0.59 -40.48
CA MET A 561 42.87 -1.10 -41.70
C MET A 561 41.95 -1.98 -42.55
N TYR A 562 41.09 -2.79 -41.94
CA TYR A 562 40.06 -3.54 -42.67
C TYR A 562 39.05 -2.60 -43.36
N MET A 563 38.64 -1.52 -42.70
CA MET A 563 37.78 -0.51 -43.30
C MET A 563 38.45 0.25 -44.45
N VAL A 564 39.75 0.52 -44.35
CA VAL A 564 40.53 1.07 -45.47
C VAL A 564 40.49 0.12 -46.68
N GLY A 565 40.64 -1.19 -46.43
CA GLY A 565 40.48 -2.23 -47.46
C GLY A 565 39.09 -2.24 -48.09
N ALA A 566 38.04 -2.19 -47.27
CA ALA A 566 36.65 -2.18 -47.72
C ALA A 566 36.32 -0.95 -48.57
N LEU A 567 36.67 0.23 -48.10
CA LEU A 567 36.44 1.49 -48.82
C LEU A 567 37.22 1.53 -50.15
N LYS A 568 38.47 1.02 -50.19
CA LYS A 568 39.23 0.87 -51.46
C LYS A 568 38.54 -0.08 -52.43
N TYR A 569 38.00 -1.19 -51.92
CA TYR A 569 37.27 -2.16 -52.72
C TYR A 569 35.97 -1.57 -53.30
N PHE A 570 35.24 -0.76 -52.54
CA PHE A 570 33.98 -0.15 -52.97
C PHE A 570 34.16 1.15 -53.79
N LYS A 571 35.35 1.76 -53.84
CA LYS A 571 35.62 3.06 -54.49
C LYS A 571 35.11 3.21 -55.92
N ASN A 572 35.12 2.12 -56.70
CA ASN A 572 34.72 2.12 -58.12
C ASN A 572 33.44 1.29 -58.38
N LYS A 573 32.65 0.99 -57.35
CA LYS A 573 31.40 0.22 -57.47
C LYS A 573 30.18 1.13 -57.43
N SER A 574 29.14 0.74 -58.15
CA SER A 574 27.85 1.45 -58.10
C SER A 574 27.16 1.23 -56.75
N ALA A 575 26.31 2.18 -56.34
CA ALA A 575 25.55 2.07 -55.10
C ALA A 575 24.69 0.79 -55.02
N SER A 576 24.22 0.29 -56.17
CA SER A 576 23.47 -0.98 -56.24
C SER A 576 24.35 -2.20 -55.96
N GLU A 577 25.60 -2.20 -56.45
CA GLU A 577 26.55 -3.30 -56.16
C GLU A 577 26.97 -3.30 -54.70
N ILE A 578 27.22 -2.11 -54.11
CA ILE A 578 27.57 -1.98 -52.69
C ILE A 578 26.41 -2.46 -51.81
N LYS A 579 25.19 -2.04 -52.14
CA LYS A 579 23.97 -2.47 -51.44
C LYS A 579 23.75 -3.98 -51.55
N GLN A 580 24.01 -4.58 -52.71
CA GLN A 580 23.94 -6.04 -52.88
C GLN A 580 24.93 -6.76 -51.97
N THR A 581 26.18 -6.30 -51.89
CA THR A 581 27.18 -6.85 -50.96
C THR A 581 26.75 -6.66 -49.50
N ALA A 582 26.13 -5.54 -49.14
CA ALA A 582 25.62 -5.30 -47.78
C ALA A 582 24.54 -6.31 -47.38
N PHE A 583 23.56 -6.57 -48.26
CA PHE A 583 22.52 -7.58 -48.02
C PHE A 583 23.06 -9.00 -48.00
N GLU A 584 24.06 -9.29 -48.83
CA GLU A 584 24.72 -10.60 -48.82
C GLU A 584 25.39 -10.86 -47.46
N ILE A 585 26.16 -9.89 -46.96
CA ILE A 585 26.80 -9.99 -45.64
C ILE A 585 25.74 -10.04 -44.53
N ALA A 586 24.64 -9.27 -44.63
CA ALA A 586 23.52 -9.34 -43.70
C ALA A 586 22.91 -10.76 -43.63
N THR A 587 22.76 -11.39 -44.80
CA THR A 587 22.18 -12.75 -44.91
C THR A 587 23.11 -13.79 -44.31
N LEU A 588 24.42 -13.66 -44.54
CA LEU A 588 25.43 -14.52 -43.91
C LEU A 588 25.51 -14.32 -42.39
N GLY A 589 25.14 -13.13 -41.90
CA GLY A 589 25.12 -12.77 -40.49
C GLY A 589 23.82 -13.04 -39.74
N ILE A 590 22.80 -13.67 -40.35
CA ILE A 590 21.51 -13.98 -39.69
C ILE A 590 21.70 -14.84 -38.42
N ASN A 591 22.68 -15.74 -38.44
CA ASN A 591 23.04 -16.60 -37.30
C ASN A 591 24.14 -15.98 -36.42
N GLY A 592 24.44 -14.69 -36.57
CA GLY A 592 25.55 -14.02 -35.93
C GLY A 592 26.87 -14.15 -36.68
N ILE A 593 27.70 -13.10 -36.61
CA ILE A 593 29.09 -13.11 -37.07
C ILE A 593 29.96 -13.14 -35.82
N ASN A 594 30.71 -14.23 -35.63
CA ASN A 594 31.70 -14.35 -34.58
C ASN A 594 32.87 -13.39 -34.91
N PRO A 595 33.13 -12.33 -34.10
CA PRO A 595 34.23 -11.38 -34.36
C PRO A 595 35.62 -12.03 -34.26
N GLY A 596 35.83 -12.95 -33.31
CA GLY A 596 37.10 -13.64 -33.03
C GLY A 596 37.53 -14.68 -34.07
N LYS A 597 36.61 -15.12 -34.94
CA LYS A 597 36.89 -16.10 -35.99
C LYS A 597 37.97 -15.60 -36.95
N LYS A 598 39.09 -16.34 -37.06
CA LYS A 598 40.27 -15.89 -37.83
C LYS A 598 40.09 -15.95 -39.36
N LYS A 599 39.32 -16.91 -39.86
CA LYS A 599 39.05 -17.17 -41.30
C LYS A 599 37.74 -17.96 -41.47
N GLY A 600 37.21 -18.02 -42.69
CA GLY A 600 36.07 -18.87 -43.06
C GLY A 600 34.79 -18.13 -43.44
N TYR A 601 34.77 -16.79 -43.45
CA TYR A 601 33.67 -16.02 -44.03
C TYR A 601 33.95 -15.72 -45.51
N SER A 602 33.13 -16.24 -46.41
CA SER A 602 33.24 -15.96 -47.85
C SER A 602 32.00 -15.21 -48.35
N VAL A 603 32.25 -14.11 -49.04
CA VAL A 603 31.27 -13.22 -49.67
C VAL A 603 31.40 -13.39 -51.18
N GLN A 604 30.39 -13.95 -51.83
CA GLN A 604 30.38 -14.26 -53.26
C GLN A 604 30.60 -13.02 -54.13
N SER A 605 30.05 -11.87 -53.74
CA SER A 605 30.29 -10.60 -54.46
C SER A 605 31.77 -10.15 -54.38
N ILE A 606 32.53 -10.65 -53.41
CA ILE A 606 33.96 -10.39 -53.22
C ILE A 606 34.76 -11.66 -53.56
N LYS A 607 35.10 -11.84 -54.84
CA LYS A 607 35.81 -13.03 -55.33
C LYS A 607 37.09 -13.31 -54.53
N GLY A 608 37.22 -14.54 -54.02
CA GLY A 608 38.38 -15.00 -53.26
C GLY A 608 38.39 -14.53 -51.79
N SER A 609 37.27 -14.02 -51.28
CA SER A 609 37.15 -13.64 -49.88
C SER A 609 37.20 -14.86 -48.95
N ASP A 610 38.08 -14.76 -47.96
CA ASP A 610 38.22 -15.65 -46.81
C ASP A 610 38.51 -14.75 -45.59
N PHE A 611 37.46 -14.14 -45.07
CA PHE A 611 37.51 -13.08 -44.07
C PHE A 611 37.53 -13.63 -42.65
N SER A 612 38.22 -12.89 -41.77
CA SER A 612 38.00 -12.97 -40.33
C SER A 612 36.67 -12.31 -39.93
N GLY A 613 36.20 -12.57 -38.71
CA GLY A 613 35.00 -11.94 -38.15
C GLY A 613 35.05 -10.42 -38.16
N TYR A 614 36.12 -9.83 -37.60
CA TYR A 614 36.38 -8.39 -37.65
C TYR A 614 36.41 -7.82 -39.07
N GLN A 615 37.01 -8.55 -40.02
CA GLN A 615 37.06 -8.11 -41.41
C GLN A 615 35.67 -8.15 -42.06
N MET A 616 34.87 -9.18 -41.76
CA MET A 616 33.48 -9.29 -42.22
C MET A 616 32.62 -8.15 -41.69
N LEU A 617 32.71 -7.83 -40.39
CA LEU A 617 31.98 -6.73 -39.75
C LEU A 617 32.43 -5.36 -40.28
N ALA A 618 33.73 -5.16 -40.53
CA ALA A 618 34.24 -3.92 -41.12
C ALA A 618 33.70 -3.70 -42.54
N TYR A 619 33.68 -4.75 -43.37
CA TYR A 619 33.09 -4.70 -44.71
C TYR A 619 31.57 -4.48 -44.67
N TYR A 620 30.89 -5.09 -43.69
CA TYR A 620 29.46 -4.88 -43.45
C TYR A 620 29.16 -3.42 -43.14
N TYR A 621 29.83 -2.86 -42.13
CA TYR A 621 29.66 -1.48 -41.70
C TYR A 621 29.95 -0.50 -42.85
N VAL A 622 31.08 -0.65 -43.54
CA VAL A 622 31.45 0.22 -44.68
C VAL A 622 30.43 0.15 -45.82
N SER A 623 29.92 -1.05 -46.12
CA SER A 623 28.94 -1.23 -47.20
C SER A 623 27.62 -0.50 -46.91
N TRP A 624 27.13 -0.53 -45.67
CA TRP A 624 25.97 0.25 -45.24
C TRP A 624 26.26 1.74 -45.15
N ALA A 625 27.44 2.12 -44.65
CA ALA A 625 27.86 3.51 -44.58
C ALA A 625 27.92 4.18 -45.97
N LEU A 626 28.22 3.42 -47.02
CA LEU A 626 28.25 3.92 -48.40
C LEU A 626 26.89 3.82 -49.14
N SER A 627 26.04 2.85 -48.81
CA SER A 627 24.78 2.59 -49.54
C SER A 627 23.50 3.10 -48.86
N ALA A 628 23.46 3.18 -47.53
CA ALA A 628 22.36 3.73 -46.74
C ALA A 628 22.86 4.18 -45.34
N PRO A 629 23.56 5.33 -45.25
CA PRO A 629 24.14 5.83 -44.00
C PRO A 629 23.12 6.01 -42.86
N GLN A 630 21.86 6.28 -43.19
CA GLN A 630 20.77 6.44 -42.22
C GLN A 630 20.47 5.17 -41.41
N LEU A 631 20.88 4.00 -41.88
CA LEU A 631 20.68 2.72 -41.20
C LEU A 631 21.87 2.35 -40.30
N LEU A 632 22.95 3.14 -40.27
CA LEU A 632 24.12 2.85 -39.43
C LEU A 632 23.80 2.73 -37.92
N PRO A 633 22.94 3.58 -37.32
CA PRO A 633 22.58 3.44 -35.91
C PRO A 633 21.89 2.11 -35.58
N GLU A 634 21.23 1.49 -36.56
CA GLU A 634 20.51 0.22 -36.40
C GLU A 634 21.46 -0.98 -36.34
N LEU A 635 22.68 -0.85 -36.88
CA LEU A 635 23.68 -1.94 -36.91
C LEU A 635 24.29 -2.22 -35.53
N LYS A 636 24.23 -1.27 -34.60
CA LYS A 636 24.82 -1.35 -33.24
C LYS A 636 26.30 -1.77 -33.23
N LEU A 637 27.05 -1.44 -34.29
CA LEU A 637 28.49 -1.70 -34.39
C LEU A 637 29.27 -0.44 -33.98
N PRO A 638 30.19 -0.52 -33.00
CA PRO A 638 30.91 0.63 -32.44
C PRO A 638 32.10 1.05 -33.33
N PHE A 639 31.84 1.30 -34.61
CA PHE A 639 32.85 1.41 -35.66
C PHE A 639 32.96 2.82 -36.27
N ASP A 640 32.22 3.79 -35.72
CA ASP A 640 32.17 5.16 -36.23
C ASP A 640 33.56 5.84 -36.18
N LYS A 641 34.34 5.62 -35.11
CA LYS A 641 35.68 6.22 -34.92
C LYS A 641 36.67 5.69 -35.96
N GLU A 642 36.74 4.37 -36.12
CA GLU A 642 37.58 3.67 -37.08
C GLU A 642 37.20 4.05 -38.51
N TYR A 643 35.90 4.13 -38.80
CA TYR A 643 35.40 4.48 -40.13
C TYR A 643 35.75 5.92 -40.51
N ASN A 644 35.56 6.87 -39.58
CA ASN A 644 35.93 8.27 -39.80
C ASN A 644 37.45 8.44 -39.97
N SER A 645 38.25 7.67 -39.24
CA SER A 645 39.71 7.66 -39.42
C SER A 645 40.12 7.02 -40.75
N ALA A 646 39.51 5.89 -41.13
CA ALA A 646 39.80 5.16 -42.37
C ALA A 646 39.56 6.00 -43.64
N LYS A 647 38.57 6.89 -43.63
CA LYS A 647 38.31 7.83 -44.74
C LYS A 647 39.49 8.74 -45.07
N ASN A 648 40.37 9.01 -44.11
CA ASN A 648 41.53 9.87 -44.32
C ASN A 648 42.66 9.18 -45.12
N PHE A 649 42.54 7.87 -45.40
CA PHE A 649 43.58 7.06 -46.06
C PHE A 649 43.25 6.64 -47.51
N ILE A 650 42.23 7.24 -48.15
CA ILE A 650 41.59 6.76 -49.40
C ILE A 650 41.30 7.91 -50.35
#